data_AF-A0AAV8Z5P1-F1
#
_entry.id   AF-A0AAV8Z5P1-F1
#
_cell.length_a   1.000
_cell.length_b   1.000
_cell.length_c   1.000
_cell.angle_alpha   90.00
_cell.angle_beta   90.00
_cell.angle_gamma   90.00
#
_symmetry.space_group_name_H-M   'P 1'
#
loop_
_entity.id
_entity.type
_entity.pdbx_description
1 polymer ?
#
loop_
_entity_poly.entity_id
_entity_poly.type
_entity_poly.pdbx_seq_one_letter_code
_entity_poly.pdbx_strand_id
1 'polypeptide(L)'
;MGNVDTKLNFRKAVIQLTSKAETVDANDDTFWEQFWSENVSNVQDIFTLVPAAEIRQLREDAPSNLATLCYKAVEKLVKAVDSSCRTQREQQTVLNCARLLTRILPYIFEDPEWKGFFWSSLPSQGEDADESIPLAQSLLNAICDLLFCPDFTVVASRKSGPDKAEELSAIDSCEYIWEAGVGFAHSPPRNPAFDVNRTELLKLLLTCFSETMYQPPTDITQNPNKWILHLTSAENRHALPMFTSLLNTLCAYDPVGLGVPYNHLLFNDSLEPLVEAALQILIVTLDHDTSSSTPAESEDVSVPDNLFINYLSRIHRDEDFHFILSGVTRLLNNPLVQTYLPNSTKKVHFHQELLVFFWKMCDYNKKFLYFVLKSSDVLEVLVPILYHLNDSRADQSRVGLMHIGVFILLLLSGERNFGVRLNKPYTATVPMDIPVFTGTHADLLIIVFHKIITTGHQRLQPLFDCLLTILVNVSPYLKTLSMVASTKLLHLLEAFSTPWFLFSASSNHHLVFFLLEIFNNIIQYQFDGNSNLVYTIIRKRQVFHGLANLPSDYGTIARSISKRSRQRLTSSTSHENVAEAAMEGSHPALPAEPGTLKATLPDTPQIGQMTERESAHPATQQVETLALANGMAAIALNTPSKTAVSIGNEAGDKNQTKEIAPQQGKKSRSPTVSESSSTFSRSVNTRNSLRVSVPCDQNGQWVPTGEWVHSWKSKLPLQTIMRLLQVLVPQVEKICIDKGLTDESEILKFLQHGTLVGLLPVPHPILIRKYQANSGTTTWFRTYMWGVIYLRNVDPPIWYDTDVKLFEIQRI
;
A
#
# COMPACT_ATOMS: atom_id res chain seq x y z
N MET A 1 -18.04 -48.75 3.11
CA MET A 1 -19.17 -48.52 4.02
C MET A 1 -18.80 -47.65 5.23
N GLY A 2 -17.54 -47.57 5.69
CA GLY A 2 -17.18 -46.82 6.91
C GLY A 2 -17.18 -45.27 6.86
N ASN A 3 -17.15 -44.63 5.69
CA ASN A 3 -17.05 -43.16 5.59
C ASN A 3 -18.36 -42.41 5.93
N VAL A 4 -19.53 -43.06 5.76
CA VAL A 4 -20.83 -42.42 6.00
C VAL A 4 -21.15 -42.36 7.49
N ASP A 5 -20.84 -43.44 8.23
CA ASP A 5 -21.13 -43.55 9.65
C ASP A 5 -20.27 -42.61 10.51
N THR A 6 -19.02 -42.35 10.13
CA THR A 6 -18.14 -41.43 10.87
C THR A 6 -18.49 -39.95 10.67
N LYS A 7 -18.88 -39.54 9.45
CA LYS A 7 -19.39 -38.17 9.22
C LYS A 7 -20.70 -37.94 9.99
N LEU A 8 -21.52 -38.98 10.08
CA LEU A 8 -22.74 -38.95 10.90
C LEU A 8 -22.41 -38.83 12.40
N ASN A 9 -21.39 -39.52 12.90
CA ASN A 9 -20.96 -39.39 14.31
C ASN A 9 -20.43 -37.99 14.61
N PHE A 10 -19.56 -37.45 13.76
CA PHE A 10 -19.09 -36.06 13.88
C PHE A 10 -20.28 -35.08 13.94
N ARG A 11 -21.25 -35.25 13.03
CA ARG A 11 -22.45 -34.40 13.00
C ARG A 11 -23.29 -34.53 14.28
N LYS A 12 -23.48 -35.75 14.79
CA LYS A 12 -24.17 -35.99 16.06
C LYS A 12 -23.46 -35.32 17.23
N ALA A 13 -22.13 -35.38 17.28
CA ALA A 13 -21.34 -34.72 18.30
C ALA A 13 -21.51 -33.20 18.28
N VAL A 14 -21.53 -32.57 17.09
CA VAL A 14 -21.82 -31.12 16.94
C VAL A 14 -23.21 -30.79 17.48
N ILE A 15 -24.24 -31.57 17.14
CA ILE A 15 -25.61 -31.35 17.64
C ILE A 15 -25.66 -31.52 19.16
N GLN A 16 -24.95 -32.50 19.71
CA GLN A 16 -24.89 -32.74 21.15
C GLN A 16 -24.27 -31.54 21.90
N LEU A 17 -23.21 -30.91 21.35
CA LEU A 17 -22.61 -29.70 21.92
C LEU A 17 -23.61 -28.53 22.03
N THR A 18 -24.52 -28.41 21.06
CA THR A 18 -25.54 -27.34 21.01
C THR A 18 -26.80 -27.65 21.81
N SER A 19 -26.96 -28.88 22.31
CA SER A 19 -28.17 -29.28 23.02
C SER A 19 -28.18 -28.69 24.44
N LYS A 20 -29.26 -27.97 24.80
CA LYS A 20 -29.38 -27.17 26.03
C LYS A 20 -29.31 -27.96 27.36
N ALA A 21 -29.15 -29.28 27.32
CA ALA A 21 -29.44 -30.14 28.46
C ALA A 21 -28.28 -30.31 29.44
N GLU A 22 -27.01 -30.34 29.01
CA GLU A 22 -25.87 -30.63 29.89
C GLU A 22 -24.53 -30.13 29.31
N THR A 23 -23.65 -29.62 30.18
CA THR A 23 -22.24 -29.38 29.83
C THR A 23 -21.55 -30.72 29.62
N VAL A 24 -20.90 -30.91 28.47
CA VAL A 24 -20.18 -32.16 28.21
C VAL A 24 -18.93 -32.22 29.10
N ASP A 25 -18.72 -33.33 29.78
CA ASP A 25 -17.55 -33.52 30.63
C ASP A 25 -16.27 -33.36 29.80
N ALA A 26 -15.36 -32.50 30.26
CA ALA A 26 -14.05 -32.30 29.65
C ALA A 26 -13.19 -33.57 29.67
N ASN A 27 -13.50 -34.53 30.54
CA ASN A 27 -12.79 -35.82 30.64
C ASN A 27 -13.41 -36.94 29.78
N ASP A 28 -14.52 -36.69 29.07
CA ASP A 28 -15.08 -37.68 28.15
C ASP A 28 -14.29 -37.75 26.84
N ASP A 29 -13.11 -38.36 26.90
CA ASP A 29 -12.24 -38.52 25.74
C ASP A 29 -12.94 -39.26 24.58
N THR A 30 -13.87 -40.17 24.88
CA THR A 30 -14.61 -40.91 23.84
C THR A 30 -15.52 -40.02 23.02
N PHE A 31 -16.12 -39.01 23.65
CA PHE A 31 -16.88 -37.98 22.97
C PHE A 31 -15.97 -37.07 22.14
N TRP A 32 -14.93 -36.50 22.75
CA TRP A 32 -14.07 -35.50 22.09
C TRP A 32 -13.26 -36.09 20.93
N GLU A 33 -12.87 -37.37 20.96
CA GLU A 33 -12.20 -38.05 19.85
C GLU A 33 -13.00 -38.05 18.54
N GLN A 34 -14.33 -37.89 18.60
CA GLN A 34 -15.17 -37.85 17.39
C GLN A 34 -14.84 -36.66 16.48
N PHE A 35 -14.36 -35.54 17.04
CA PHE A 35 -13.98 -34.34 16.27
C PHE A 35 -12.64 -34.48 15.54
N TRP A 36 -11.80 -35.42 15.97
CA TRP A 36 -10.45 -35.62 15.44
C TRP A 36 -10.37 -36.80 14.46
N SER A 37 -11.49 -37.47 14.20
CA SER A 37 -11.59 -38.75 13.49
C SER A 37 -10.98 -38.75 12.06
N GLU A 38 -10.53 -39.94 11.63
CA GLU A 38 -9.72 -40.15 10.41
C GLU A 38 -10.44 -39.82 9.08
N ASN A 39 -11.78 -39.72 9.08
CA ASN A 39 -12.58 -39.69 7.84
C ASN A 39 -13.03 -38.28 7.39
N VAL A 40 -12.67 -37.24 8.15
CA VAL A 40 -12.74 -35.83 7.69
C VAL A 40 -11.44 -35.53 6.97
N SER A 41 -11.45 -35.64 5.64
CA SER A 41 -10.21 -35.59 4.85
C SER A 41 -9.91 -34.21 4.26
N ASN A 42 -10.91 -33.32 4.19
CA ASN A 42 -10.78 -31.98 3.64
C ASN A 42 -11.49 -30.93 4.51
N VAL A 43 -11.18 -29.66 4.29
CA VAL A 43 -11.73 -28.54 5.06
C VAL A 43 -13.22 -28.26 4.75
N GLN A 44 -13.68 -28.56 3.53
CA GLN A 44 -15.06 -28.36 3.08
C GLN A 44 -16.04 -29.27 3.83
N ASP A 45 -15.61 -30.48 4.19
CA ASP A 45 -16.36 -31.38 5.05
C ASP A 45 -16.67 -30.71 6.40
N ILE A 46 -15.70 -30.03 7.02
CA ILE A 46 -15.89 -29.33 8.30
C ILE A 46 -16.83 -28.13 8.13
N PHE A 47 -16.64 -27.33 7.08
CA PHE A 47 -17.52 -26.18 6.81
C PHE A 47 -18.97 -26.61 6.53
N THR A 48 -19.17 -27.80 5.98
CA THR A 48 -20.50 -28.39 5.74
C THR A 48 -21.10 -28.98 7.03
N LEU A 49 -20.29 -29.65 7.85
CA LEU A 49 -20.73 -30.34 9.07
C LEU A 49 -20.91 -29.42 10.28
N VAL A 50 -20.32 -28.21 10.25
CA VAL A 50 -20.38 -27.19 11.31
C VAL A 50 -20.96 -25.86 10.74
N PRO A 51 -22.30 -25.75 10.61
CA PRO A 51 -22.97 -24.57 10.07
C PRO A 51 -22.80 -23.32 10.95
N ALA A 52 -22.86 -22.12 10.34
CA ALA A 52 -22.66 -20.83 11.02
C ALA A 52 -23.66 -20.62 12.18
N ALA A 53 -24.93 -20.93 11.95
CA ALA A 53 -25.99 -20.78 12.94
C ALA A 53 -25.73 -21.61 14.21
N GLU A 54 -25.15 -22.80 14.06
CA GLU A 54 -24.85 -23.67 15.21
C GLU A 54 -23.64 -23.20 15.99
N ILE A 55 -22.66 -22.56 15.35
CA ILE A 55 -21.52 -21.97 16.04
C ILE A 55 -21.99 -20.79 16.90
N ARG A 56 -22.88 -19.93 16.36
CA ARG A 56 -23.50 -18.83 17.14
C ARG A 56 -24.36 -19.38 18.27
N GLN A 57 -25.16 -20.40 18.00
CA GLN A 57 -25.94 -21.07 19.04
C GLN A 57 -25.03 -21.65 20.13
N LEU A 58 -23.93 -22.30 19.76
CA LEU A 58 -22.95 -22.85 20.70
C LEU A 58 -22.29 -21.74 21.54
N ARG A 59 -21.97 -20.59 20.93
CA ARG A 59 -21.44 -19.41 21.61
C ARG A 59 -22.42 -18.82 22.63
N GLU A 60 -23.70 -18.72 22.27
CA GLU A 60 -24.73 -18.03 23.05
C GLU A 60 -25.41 -18.92 24.08
N ASP A 61 -25.80 -20.14 23.70
CA ASP A 61 -26.55 -21.07 24.55
C ASP A 61 -25.63 -22.01 25.37
N ALA A 62 -24.41 -22.29 24.91
CA ALA A 62 -23.50 -23.26 25.55
C ALA A 62 -22.01 -22.83 25.52
N PRO A 63 -21.66 -21.63 26.04
CA PRO A 63 -20.30 -21.08 25.94
C PRO A 63 -19.22 -21.95 26.60
N SER A 64 -19.55 -22.69 27.67
CA SER A 64 -18.61 -23.62 28.30
C SER A 64 -18.20 -24.76 27.36
N ASN A 65 -19.15 -25.32 26.61
CA ASN A 65 -18.88 -26.39 25.64
C ASN A 65 -18.00 -25.87 24.50
N LEU A 66 -18.23 -24.63 24.03
CA LEU A 66 -17.38 -23.97 23.04
C LEU A 66 -15.94 -23.80 23.56
N ALA A 67 -15.81 -23.28 24.78
CA ALA A 67 -14.52 -23.09 25.43
C ALA A 67 -13.75 -24.42 25.57
N THR A 68 -14.43 -25.48 26.01
CA THR A 68 -13.84 -26.83 26.10
C THR A 68 -13.43 -27.36 24.73
N LEU A 69 -14.24 -27.16 23.68
CA LEU A 69 -13.89 -27.58 22.32
C LEU A 69 -12.61 -26.88 21.82
N CYS A 70 -12.51 -25.57 22.02
CA CYS A 70 -11.31 -24.80 21.69
C CYS A 70 -10.10 -25.28 22.49
N TYR A 71 -10.25 -25.46 23.80
CA TYR A 71 -9.19 -25.96 24.68
C TYR A 71 -8.70 -27.34 24.20
N LYS A 72 -9.61 -28.29 23.94
CA LYS A 72 -9.27 -29.64 23.46
C LYS A 72 -8.58 -29.62 22.11
N ALA A 73 -9.01 -28.76 21.18
CA ALA A 73 -8.36 -28.61 19.88
C ALA A 73 -6.91 -28.12 20.03
N VAL A 74 -6.66 -27.11 20.87
CA VAL A 74 -5.31 -26.60 21.16
C VAL A 74 -4.48 -27.65 21.90
N GLU A 75 -5.06 -28.33 22.90
CA GLU A 75 -4.41 -29.40 23.64
C GLU A 75 -3.92 -30.53 22.71
N LYS A 76 -4.71 -30.89 21.69
CA LYS A 76 -4.30 -31.88 20.69
C LYS A 76 -3.14 -31.41 19.81
N LEU A 77 -3.12 -30.13 19.43
CA LEU A 77 -1.99 -29.55 18.68
C LEU A 77 -0.71 -29.56 19.52
N VAL A 78 -0.79 -29.16 20.79
CA VAL A 78 0.35 -29.19 21.74
C VAL A 78 0.84 -30.62 21.96
N LYS A 79 -0.08 -31.58 22.20
CA LYS A 79 0.29 -33.00 22.33
C LYS A 79 0.96 -33.57 21.08
N ALA A 80 0.55 -33.13 19.89
CA ALA A 80 1.19 -33.54 18.64
C ALA A 80 2.60 -32.96 18.50
N VAL A 81 2.88 -31.78 19.08
CA VAL A 81 4.24 -31.24 19.17
C VAL A 81 5.10 -32.10 20.10
N ASP A 82 4.58 -32.48 21.27
CA ASP A 82 5.29 -33.35 22.22
C ASP A 82 5.63 -34.73 21.62
N SER A 83 4.75 -35.27 20.77
CA SER A 83 4.97 -36.53 20.06
C SER A 83 5.76 -36.40 18.75
N SER A 84 6.19 -35.19 18.37
CA SER A 84 6.80 -34.87 17.07
C SER A 84 5.94 -35.25 15.84
N CYS A 85 4.61 -35.29 15.98
CA CYS A 85 3.65 -35.56 14.90
C CYS A 85 4.01 -36.77 14.00
N ARG A 86 4.45 -37.87 14.62
CA ARG A 86 5.15 -38.98 13.93
C ARG A 86 4.22 -39.90 13.16
N THR A 87 2.98 -40.01 13.60
CA THR A 87 2.03 -40.97 13.04
C THR A 87 1.07 -40.29 12.07
N GLN A 88 0.64 -41.00 11.02
CA GLN A 88 -0.37 -40.48 10.09
C GLN A 88 -1.67 -40.06 10.81
N ARG A 89 -2.02 -40.76 11.90
CA ARG A 89 -3.17 -40.43 12.74
C ARG A 89 -2.98 -39.10 13.47
N GLU A 90 -1.80 -38.84 14.03
CA GLU A 90 -1.47 -37.53 14.64
C GLU A 90 -1.51 -36.41 13.60
N GLN A 91 -0.91 -36.62 12.42
CA GLN A 91 -0.95 -35.66 11.33
C GLN A 91 -2.39 -35.31 10.93
N GLN A 92 -3.25 -36.32 10.77
CA GLN A 92 -4.67 -36.10 10.46
C GLN A 92 -5.42 -35.39 11.59
N THR A 93 -5.09 -35.72 12.85
CA THR A 93 -5.65 -35.05 14.04
C THR A 93 -5.30 -33.57 14.04
N VAL A 94 -4.03 -33.23 13.81
CA VAL A 94 -3.53 -31.85 13.72
C VAL A 94 -4.28 -31.06 12.65
N LEU A 95 -4.40 -31.63 11.44
CA LEU A 95 -5.12 -30.97 10.34
C LEU A 95 -6.60 -30.77 10.68
N ASN A 96 -7.27 -31.75 11.29
CA ASN A 96 -8.66 -31.62 11.69
C ASN A 96 -8.87 -30.57 12.79
N CYS A 97 -7.98 -30.50 13.79
CA CYS A 97 -7.98 -29.42 14.77
C CYS A 97 -7.80 -28.06 14.11
N ALA A 98 -6.87 -27.94 13.16
CA ALA A 98 -6.60 -26.68 12.47
C ALA A 98 -7.79 -26.21 11.64
N ARG A 99 -8.43 -27.12 10.90
CA ARG A 99 -9.63 -26.84 10.11
C ARG A 99 -10.83 -26.44 10.98
N LEU A 100 -11.01 -27.12 12.12
CA LEU A 100 -12.09 -26.83 13.06
C LEU A 100 -11.91 -25.45 13.70
N LEU A 101 -10.70 -25.13 14.17
CA LEU A 101 -10.38 -23.81 14.72
C LEU A 101 -10.52 -22.71 13.66
N THR A 102 -10.06 -22.96 12.42
CA THR A 102 -10.26 -22.05 11.27
C THR A 102 -11.74 -21.75 11.03
N ARG A 103 -12.62 -22.72 11.25
CA ARG A 103 -14.07 -22.55 11.10
C ARG A 103 -14.72 -21.78 12.25
N ILE A 104 -14.25 -21.98 13.49
CA ILE A 104 -14.93 -21.48 14.70
C ILE A 104 -14.45 -20.09 15.12
N LEU A 105 -13.14 -19.83 15.06
CA LEU A 105 -12.53 -18.58 15.56
C LEU A 105 -13.20 -17.30 15.03
N PRO A 106 -13.55 -17.18 13.73
CA PRO A 106 -14.24 -16.00 13.21
C PRO A 106 -15.52 -15.63 13.98
N TYR A 107 -16.31 -16.62 14.39
CA TYR A 107 -17.56 -16.41 15.15
C TYR A 107 -17.30 -16.08 16.61
N ILE A 108 -16.18 -16.51 17.18
CA ILE A 108 -15.76 -16.09 18.52
C ILE A 108 -15.42 -14.60 18.52
N PHE A 109 -14.74 -14.11 17.47
CA PHE A 109 -14.33 -12.71 17.38
C PHE A 109 -15.48 -11.71 17.16
N GLU A 110 -16.66 -12.16 16.73
CA GLU A 110 -17.86 -11.29 16.62
C GLU A 110 -18.27 -10.69 17.98
N ASP A 111 -18.07 -11.46 19.05
CA ASP A 111 -18.50 -11.15 20.41
C ASP A 111 -17.35 -10.59 21.26
N PRO A 112 -17.42 -9.32 21.69
CA PRO A 112 -16.37 -8.70 22.49
C PRO A 112 -16.17 -9.35 23.87
N GLU A 113 -17.15 -10.09 24.42
CA GLU A 113 -16.99 -10.80 25.71
C GLU A 113 -15.91 -11.89 25.62
N TRP A 114 -15.71 -12.46 24.43
CA TRP A 114 -14.71 -13.49 24.18
C TRP A 114 -13.30 -12.96 23.95
N LYS A 115 -13.10 -11.64 23.88
CA LYS A 115 -11.78 -11.03 23.60
C LYS A 115 -10.71 -11.44 24.60
N GLY A 116 -11.09 -11.63 25.87
CA GLY A 116 -10.21 -12.08 26.94
C GLY A 116 -9.88 -13.58 26.90
N PHE A 117 -10.77 -14.42 26.37
CA PHE A 117 -10.74 -15.88 26.54
C PHE A 117 -9.39 -16.51 26.16
N PHE A 118 -8.85 -16.17 24.99
CA PHE A 118 -7.59 -16.76 24.52
C PHE A 118 -6.35 -16.18 25.20
N TRP A 119 -6.45 -14.97 25.76
CA TRP A 119 -5.32 -14.24 26.35
C TRP A 119 -5.33 -14.21 27.87
N SER A 120 -6.38 -14.73 28.50
CA SER A 120 -6.45 -14.93 29.95
C SER A 120 -5.79 -16.24 30.34
N SER A 121 -5.01 -16.20 31.41
CA SER A 121 -4.54 -17.37 32.15
C SER A 121 -5.72 -18.21 32.62
N LEU A 122 -5.69 -19.52 32.33
CA LEU A 122 -6.70 -20.45 32.83
C LEU A 122 -6.56 -20.56 34.37
N PRO A 123 -7.66 -20.57 35.14
CA PRO A 123 -7.58 -20.78 36.58
C PRO A 123 -7.06 -22.20 36.86
N SER A 124 -5.76 -22.32 37.11
CA SER A 124 -5.14 -23.54 37.62
C SER A 124 -5.68 -23.81 39.03
N GLN A 125 -6.16 -25.04 39.29
CA GLN A 125 -6.55 -25.48 40.63
C GLN A 125 -5.33 -25.87 41.51
N GLY A 126 -4.18 -25.21 41.35
CA GLY A 126 -2.94 -25.47 42.08
C GLY A 126 -2.16 -24.21 42.41
N GLU A 127 -1.20 -24.32 43.35
CA GLU A 127 -0.42 -23.20 43.94
C GLU A 127 0.49 -22.45 42.94
N ASP A 128 0.63 -22.93 41.70
CA ASP A 128 1.45 -22.32 40.62
C ASP A 128 0.61 -21.43 39.67
N ALA A 129 -0.14 -20.46 40.20
CA ALA A 129 -0.98 -19.58 39.40
C ALA A 129 -0.19 -18.57 38.53
N ASP A 130 1.08 -18.29 38.87
CA ASP A 130 1.92 -17.27 38.22
C ASP A 130 2.58 -17.73 36.90
N GLU A 131 2.46 -19.00 36.48
CA GLU A 131 3.12 -19.55 35.27
C GLU A 131 2.17 -20.01 34.15
N SER A 132 0.86 -19.80 34.26
CA SER A 132 -0.08 -20.34 33.27
C SER A 132 -0.04 -19.57 31.93
N ILE A 133 0.51 -20.23 30.91
CA ILE A 133 0.61 -19.73 29.52
C ILE A 133 -0.79 -19.56 28.92
N PRO A 134 -1.14 -18.39 28.33
CA PRO A 134 -2.43 -18.19 27.67
C PRO A 134 -2.67 -19.15 26.50
N LEU A 135 -3.94 -19.51 26.27
CA LEU A 135 -4.34 -20.44 25.21
C LEU A 135 -3.90 -19.97 23.81
N ALA A 136 -3.92 -18.66 23.56
CA ALA A 136 -3.42 -18.06 22.32
C ALA A 136 -1.93 -18.36 22.10
N GLN A 137 -1.12 -18.20 23.14
CA GLN A 137 0.32 -18.41 23.07
C GLN A 137 0.63 -19.89 22.84
N SER A 138 -0.06 -20.80 23.55
CA SER A 138 0.06 -22.24 23.30
C SER A 138 -0.32 -22.62 21.87
N LEU A 139 -1.41 -22.06 21.33
CA LEU A 139 -1.83 -22.29 19.95
C LEU A 139 -0.79 -21.79 18.94
N LEU A 140 -0.33 -20.54 19.07
CA LEU A 140 0.66 -19.95 18.16
C LEU A 140 1.99 -20.70 18.21
N ASN A 141 2.47 -21.05 19.39
CA ASN A 141 3.70 -21.81 19.56
C ASN A 141 3.58 -23.20 18.91
N ALA A 142 2.47 -23.91 19.16
CA ALA A 142 2.23 -25.21 18.57
C ALA A 142 2.17 -25.16 17.04
N ILE A 143 1.49 -24.16 16.46
CA ILE A 143 1.46 -23.99 15.00
C ILE A 143 2.87 -23.70 14.46
N CYS A 144 3.65 -22.84 15.11
CA CYS A 144 5.01 -22.53 14.68
C CYS A 144 5.93 -23.77 14.76
N ASP A 145 5.83 -24.57 15.82
CA ASP A 145 6.57 -25.84 15.94
C ASP A 145 6.16 -26.83 14.84
N LEU A 146 4.87 -26.96 14.57
CA LEU A 146 4.33 -27.84 13.54
C LEU A 146 4.69 -27.39 12.12
N LEU A 147 4.89 -26.10 11.87
CA LEU A 147 5.33 -25.55 10.58
C LEU A 147 6.79 -25.90 10.22
N PHE A 148 7.58 -26.30 11.22
CA PHE A 148 8.97 -26.76 11.06
C PHE A 148 9.15 -28.21 11.54
N CYS A 149 8.07 -28.98 11.63
CA CYS A 149 8.09 -30.36 12.09
C CYS A 149 8.59 -31.32 10.99
N PRO A 150 9.69 -32.05 11.21
CA PRO A 150 10.19 -33.07 10.28
C PRO A 150 9.13 -34.12 9.95
N ASP A 151 9.13 -34.59 8.70
CA ASP A 151 8.22 -35.59 8.13
C ASP A 151 6.72 -35.23 8.15
N PHE A 152 6.37 -34.03 8.61
CA PHE A 152 5.03 -33.46 8.56
C PHE A 152 4.95 -32.22 7.66
N THR A 153 5.84 -31.27 7.86
CA THR A 153 5.91 -30.03 7.07
C THR A 153 7.29 -29.74 6.51
N VAL A 154 8.36 -30.40 6.98
CA VAL A 154 9.71 -30.26 6.43
C VAL A 154 10.38 -31.63 6.27
N VAL A 155 11.36 -31.72 5.38
CA VAL A 155 12.10 -32.97 5.16
C VAL A 155 13.08 -33.17 6.32
N ALA A 156 13.06 -34.33 6.98
CA ALA A 156 14.00 -34.63 8.06
C ALA A 156 15.47 -34.64 7.58
N SER A 157 16.36 -33.95 8.31
CA SER A 157 17.79 -33.99 8.05
C SER A 157 18.37 -35.33 8.52
N ARG A 158 18.83 -36.19 7.60
CA ARG A 158 19.38 -37.50 7.99
C ARG A 158 20.69 -37.34 8.77
N LYS A 159 20.67 -37.60 10.09
CA LYS A 159 21.83 -38.17 10.83
C LYS A 159 21.56 -38.71 12.25
N SER A 160 20.32 -39.00 12.63
CA SER A 160 20.03 -39.74 13.86
C SER A 160 19.69 -41.19 13.50
N GLY A 161 20.33 -42.14 14.18
CA GLY A 161 20.05 -43.57 14.02
C GLY A 161 18.57 -43.90 14.29
N PRO A 162 18.13 -45.13 13.99
CA PRO A 162 16.72 -45.48 13.80
C PRO A 162 15.77 -45.28 15.00
N ASP A 163 16.22 -44.86 16.19
CA ASP A 163 15.41 -44.92 17.43
C ASP A 163 15.42 -43.65 18.31
N LYS A 164 15.95 -42.50 17.86
CA LYS A 164 15.82 -41.24 18.61
C LYS A 164 15.21 -40.15 17.73
N ALA A 165 13.92 -39.93 17.92
CA ALA A 165 13.24 -38.78 17.36
C ALA A 165 13.79 -37.49 17.96
N GLU A 166 13.92 -36.46 17.13
CA GLU A 166 14.28 -35.12 17.57
C GLU A 166 13.12 -34.51 18.38
N GLU A 167 13.44 -34.02 19.57
CA GLU A 167 12.50 -33.20 20.35
C GLU A 167 12.31 -31.88 19.60
N LEU A 168 11.08 -31.53 19.24
CA LEU A 168 10.80 -30.32 18.46
C LEU A 168 11.34 -29.06 19.17
N SER A 169 11.30 -29.03 20.51
CA SER A 169 11.85 -27.97 21.36
C SER A 169 13.36 -27.73 21.19
N ALA A 170 14.11 -28.72 20.68
CA ALA A 170 15.55 -28.64 20.46
C ALA A 170 15.94 -28.38 18.98
N ILE A 171 14.97 -28.35 18.07
CA ILE A 171 15.23 -28.11 16.63
C ILE A 171 15.67 -26.66 16.40
N ASP A 172 16.76 -26.50 15.65
CA ASP A 172 17.09 -25.23 15.00
C ASP A 172 16.34 -25.13 13.67
N SER A 173 15.21 -24.41 13.70
CA SER A 173 14.37 -24.21 12.53
C SER A 173 15.05 -23.44 11.39
N CYS A 174 16.20 -22.80 11.64
CA CYS A 174 16.99 -22.18 10.57
C CYS A 174 17.55 -23.21 9.58
N GLU A 175 17.70 -24.48 9.97
CA GLU A 175 18.10 -25.57 9.07
C GLU A 175 16.96 -26.02 8.14
N TYR A 176 15.72 -25.69 8.48
CA TYR A 176 14.51 -26.19 7.85
C TYR A 176 13.74 -25.12 7.04
N ILE A 177 14.44 -24.08 6.57
CA ILE A 177 13.86 -23.04 5.72
C ILE A 177 13.31 -23.66 4.42
N TRP A 178 12.08 -23.27 4.04
CA TRP A 178 11.29 -23.99 3.03
C TRP A 178 11.79 -23.86 1.59
N GLU A 179 12.49 -22.78 1.26
CA GLU A 179 12.96 -22.50 -0.10
C GLU A 179 14.23 -21.63 -0.06
N ALA A 180 15.08 -21.78 -1.07
CA ALA A 180 16.31 -21.01 -1.19
C ALA A 180 16.02 -19.54 -1.57
N GLY A 181 16.88 -18.63 -1.13
CA GLY A 181 16.75 -17.20 -1.40
C GLY A 181 17.51 -16.35 -0.39
N VAL A 182 16.83 -15.33 0.14
CA VAL A 182 17.39 -14.42 1.15
C VAL A 182 17.80 -15.22 2.39
N GLY A 183 19.03 -15.04 2.85
CA GLY A 183 19.52 -15.65 4.09
C GLY A 183 19.66 -17.19 4.07
N PHE A 184 19.32 -17.88 2.98
CA PHE A 184 19.37 -19.34 2.91
C PHE A 184 19.65 -19.85 1.49
N ALA A 185 20.73 -20.62 1.32
CA ALA A 185 21.21 -21.01 -0.01
C ALA A 185 20.71 -22.40 -0.49
N HIS A 186 20.21 -23.25 0.41
CA HIS A 186 19.87 -24.63 0.09
C HIS A 186 18.39 -24.74 -0.27
N SER A 187 18.06 -25.41 -1.38
CA SER A 187 16.66 -25.67 -1.74
C SER A 187 16.33 -27.11 -1.30
N PRO A 188 15.42 -27.30 -0.33
CA PRO A 188 15.01 -28.63 0.09
C PRO A 188 14.19 -29.35 -0.99
N PRO A 189 14.14 -30.70 -1.00
CA PRO A 189 13.29 -31.45 -1.92
C PRO A 189 11.82 -31.06 -1.80
N ARG A 190 11.14 -30.85 -2.93
CA ARG A 190 9.72 -30.51 -2.96
C ARG A 190 8.83 -31.70 -2.59
N ASN A 191 7.82 -31.44 -1.76
CA ASN A 191 6.82 -32.42 -1.38
C ASN A 191 5.43 -31.76 -1.32
N PRO A 192 4.50 -32.10 -2.25
CA PRO A 192 3.16 -31.52 -2.29
C PRO A 192 2.35 -31.70 -1.00
N ALA A 193 2.56 -32.79 -0.25
CA ALA A 193 1.87 -33.01 1.01
C ALA A 193 2.30 -31.98 2.07
N PHE A 194 3.59 -31.64 2.11
CA PHE A 194 4.10 -30.61 3.01
C PHE A 194 3.57 -29.23 2.65
N ASP A 195 3.44 -28.93 1.35
CA ASP A 195 2.87 -27.65 0.90
C ASP A 195 1.41 -27.49 1.36
N VAL A 196 0.61 -28.55 1.24
CA VAL A 196 -0.78 -28.57 1.71
C VAL A 196 -0.85 -28.42 3.23
N ASN A 197 -0.05 -29.16 3.99
CA ASN A 197 -0.02 -29.08 5.46
C ASN A 197 0.37 -27.67 5.94
N ARG A 198 1.41 -27.09 5.36
CA ARG A 198 1.83 -25.70 5.62
C ARG A 198 0.69 -24.72 5.31
N THR A 199 0.03 -24.90 4.17
CA THR A 199 -1.08 -24.02 3.75
C THR A 199 -2.21 -24.01 4.78
N GLU A 200 -2.62 -25.18 5.30
CA GLU A 200 -3.68 -25.27 6.30
C GLU A 200 -3.28 -24.62 7.64
N LEU A 201 -2.04 -24.82 8.09
CA LEU A 201 -1.51 -24.18 9.29
C LEU A 201 -1.40 -22.65 9.13
N LEU A 202 -0.95 -22.16 7.98
CA LEU A 202 -0.92 -20.72 7.69
C LEU A 202 -2.32 -20.11 7.60
N LYS A 203 -3.32 -20.84 7.06
CA LYS A 203 -4.72 -20.38 7.08
C LYS A 203 -5.28 -20.26 8.50
N LEU A 204 -4.90 -21.17 9.40
CA LEU A 204 -5.25 -21.04 10.81
C LEU A 204 -4.60 -19.79 11.46
N LEU A 205 -3.31 -19.54 11.19
CA LEU A 205 -2.64 -18.31 11.66
C LEU A 205 -3.32 -17.06 11.13
N LEU A 206 -3.63 -17.02 9.83
CA LEU A 206 -4.33 -15.90 9.21
C LEU A 206 -5.72 -15.69 9.84
N THR A 207 -6.40 -16.79 10.19
CA THR A 207 -7.68 -16.73 10.91
C THR A 207 -7.51 -16.11 12.29
N CYS A 208 -6.46 -16.46 13.04
CA CYS A 208 -6.16 -15.81 14.33
C CYS A 208 -5.93 -14.30 14.16
N PHE A 209 -5.21 -13.90 13.11
CA PHE A 209 -4.94 -12.49 12.81
C PHE A 209 -6.18 -11.70 12.38
N SER A 210 -7.23 -12.39 11.94
CA SER A 210 -8.48 -11.76 11.50
C SER A 210 -9.29 -11.11 12.62
N GLU A 211 -8.88 -11.21 13.89
CA GLU A 211 -9.48 -10.44 15.01
C GLU A 211 -9.60 -8.94 14.67
N THR A 212 -8.63 -8.40 13.92
CA THR A 212 -8.62 -7.01 13.44
C THR A 212 -9.87 -6.65 12.61
N MET A 213 -10.48 -7.61 11.92
CA MET A 213 -11.68 -7.39 11.10
C MET A 213 -12.95 -7.14 11.93
N TYR A 214 -12.97 -7.58 13.18
CA TYR A 214 -14.12 -7.50 14.08
C TYR A 214 -14.07 -6.27 15.00
N GLN A 215 -13.15 -5.35 14.73
CA GLN A 215 -13.01 -4.07 15.42
C GLN A 215 -13.26 -2.92 14.42
N PRO A 216 -13.92 -1.83 14.84
CA PRO A 216 -14.11 -0.68 13.97
C PRO A 216 -12.77 0.03 13.71
N PRO A 217 -12.59 0.72 12.57
CA PRO A 217 -11.30 1.34 12.19
C PRO A 217 -10.69 2.30 13.23
N THR A 218 -11.50 2.93 14.08
CA THR A 218 -11.08 3.91 15.09
C THR A 218 -10.32 3.28 16.26
N ASP A 219 -10.64 2.06 16.63
CA ASP A 219 -10.22 1.45 17.90
C ASP A 219 -8.89 0.68 17.77
N ILE A 220 -8.46 0.46 16.53
CA ILE A 220 -7.31 -0.41 16.19
C ILE A 220 -5.97 0.30 16.41
N THR A 221 -5.95 1.64 16.38
CA THR A 221 -4.73 2.40 16.73
C THR A 221 -4.45 2.36 18.22
N GLN A 222 -5.45 2.08 19.05
CA GLN A 222 -5.34 2.02 20.50
C GLN A 222 -5.08 0.60 21.02
N ASN A 223 -5.49 -0.43 20.28
CA ASN A 223 -5.34 -1.83 20.67
C ASN A 223 -4.63 -2.65 19.56
N PRO A 224 -3.31 -2.90 19.67
CA PRO A 224 -2.62 -3.74 18.70
C PRO A 224 -3.13 -5.18 18.76
N ASN A 225 -3.13 -5.85 17.60
CA ASN A 225 -3.50 -7.25 17.51
C ASN A 225 -2.46 -8.13 18.25
N LYS A 226 -2.87 -8.70 19.38
CA LYS A 226 -2.00 -9.50 20.27
C LYS A 226 -1.46 -10.76 19.60
N TRP A 227 -2.21 -11.36 18.66
CA TRP A 227 -1.76 -12.56 17.94
C TRP A 227 -0.54 -12.26 17.08
N ILE A 228 -0.56 -11.13 16.38
CA ILE A 228 0.55 -10.67 15.53
C ILE A 228 1.71 -10.22 16.40
N LEU A 229 1.45 -9.53 17.51
CA LEU A 229 2.47 -9.11 18.46
C LEU A 229 3.26 -10.31 18.99
N HIS A 230 2.57 -11.37 19.44
CA HIS A 230 3.21 -12.59 19.92
C HIS A 230 4.02 -13.29 18.82
N LEU A 231 3.41 -13.49 17.64
CA LEU A 231 4.05 -14.17 16.51
C LEU A 231 5.35 -13.50 16.07
N THR A 232 5.38 -12.17 16.08
CA THR A 232 6.52 -11.35 15.63
C THR A 232 7.44 -10.93 16.76
N SER A 233 7.23 -11.43 17.99
CA SER A 233 8.08 -11.13 19.15
C SER A 233 9.32 -12.02 19.23
N ALA A 234 10.24 -11.65 20.11
CA ALA A 234 11.41 -12.47 20.44
C ALA A 234 11.06 -13.76 21.21
N GLU A 235 9.84 -13.89 21.74
CA GLU A 235 9.37 -15.12 22.39
C GLU A 235 9.12 -16.24 21.38
N ASN A 236 8.82 -15.89 20.13
CA ASN A 236 8.71 -16.86 19.06
C ASN A 236 10.09 -17.19 18.47
N ARG A 237 10.68 -18.32 18.92
CA ARG A 237 11.95 -18.84 18.39
C ARG A 237 11.96 -19.06 16.86
N HIS A 238 10.79 -19.23 16.26
CA HIS A 238 10.64 -19.48 14.82
C HIS A 238 10.47 -18.20 13.99
N ALA A 239 10.50 -17.00 14.60
CA ALA A 239 10.21 -15.75 13.90
C ALA A 239 11.12 -15.55 12.66
N LEU A 240 12.44 -15.71 12.80
CA LEU A 240 13.39 -15.57 11.70
C LEU A 240 13.23 -16.63 10.59
N PRO A 241 13.24 -17.96 10.89
CA PRO A 241 13.07 -18.98 9.85
C PRO A 241 11.69 -18.91 9.18
N MET A 242 10.64 -18.53 9.91
CA MET A 242 9.31 -18.30 9.35
C MET A 242 9.31 -17.12 8.38
N PHE A 243 9.80 -15.95 8.79
CA PHE A 243 9.93 -14.78 7.91
C PHE A 243 10.69 -15.13 6.63
N THR A 244 11.83 -15.81 6.77
CA THR A 244 12.69 -16.20 5.64
C THR A 244 12.01 -17.19 4.71
N SER A 245 11.32 -18.19 5.27
CA SER A 245 10.60 -19.19 4.49
C SER A 245 9.43 -18.60 3.72
N LEU A 246 8.65 -17.71 4.33
CA LEU A 246 7.53 -17.02 3.68
C LEU A 246 8.03 -16.14 2.51
N LEU A 247 9.09 -15.36 2.74
CA LEU A 247 9.68 -14.48 1.73
C LEU A 247 10.26 -15.26 0.56
N ASN A 248 11.04 -16.30 0.83
CA ASN A 248 11.68 -17.10 -0.21
C ASN A 248 10.65 -17.90 -1.02
N THR A 249 9.64 -18.48 -0.37
CA THR A 249 8.55 -19.20 -1.06
C THR A 249 7.83 -18.28 -2.06
N LEU A 250 7.54 -17.04 -1.67
CA LEU A 250 6.95 -16.04 -2.56
C LEU A 250 7.88 -15.67 -3.72
N CYS A 251 9.11 -15.25 -3.42
CA CYS A 251 10.04 -14.70 -4.41
C CYS A 251 10.63 -15.76 -5.35
N ALA A 252 10.68 -17.04 -4.95
CA ALA A 252 11.11 -18.15 -5.79
C ALA A 252 9.98 -18.74 -6.65
N TYR A 253 8.71 -18.43 -6.37
CA TYR A 253 7.58 -19.01 -7.09
C TYR A 253 7.60 -18.68 -8.58
N ASP A 254 7.47 -19.71 -9.42
CA ASP A 254 7.37 -19.58 -10.87
C ASP A 254 6.07 -20.26 -11.36
N PRO A 255 5.02 -19.48 -11.72
CA PRO A 255 3.74 -20.01 -12.16
C PRO A 255 3.79 -20.66 -13.55
N VAL A 256 4.84 -20.41 -14.33
CA VAL A 256 4.98 -20.94 -15.70
C VAL A 256 5.79 -22.25 -15.70
N GLY A 257 6.76 -22.38 -14.80
CA GLY A 257 7.58 -23.57 -14.64
C GLY A 257 8.39 -23.89 -15.90
N LEU A 258 8.20 -25.08 -16.48
CA LEU A 258 8.94 -25.52 -17.68
C LEU A 258 8.59 -24.73 -18.96
N GLY A 259 7.62 -23.80 -18.92
CA GLY A 259 7.22 -23.02 -20.09
C GLY A 259 6.44 -23.80 -21.15
N VAL A 260 6.01 -25.02 -20.81
CA VAL A 260 5.22 -25.87 -21.70
C VAL A 260 3.76 -25.41 -21.72
N PRO A 261 3.15 -25.20 -22.91
CA PRO A 261 1.73 -24.87 -23.04
C PRO A 261 0.82 -25.85 -22.30
N TYR A 262 -0.17 -25.33 -21.58
CA TYR A 262 -1.21 -26.07 -20.84
C TYR A 262 -0.68 -26.98 -19.71
N ASN A 263 0.58 -26.85 -19.30
CA ASN A 263 1.17 -27.65 -18.22
C ASN A 263 0.33 -27.61 -16.92
N HIS A 264 -0.20 -26.43 -16.59
CA HIS A 264 -1.03 -26.17 -15.42
C HIS A 264 -2.41 -26.86 -15.45
N LEU A 265 -2.85 -27.40 -16.60
CA LEU A 265 -4.07 -28.21 -16.70
C LEU A 265 -3.80 -29.69 -16.44
N LEU A 266 -2.55 -30.14 -16.60
CA LEU A 266 -2.14 -31.53 -16.44
C LEU A 266 -1.61 -31.83 -15.04
N PHE A 267 -0.97 -30.84 -14.40
CA PHE A 267 -0.39 -30.98 -13.08
C PHE A 267 -1.06 -30.03 -12.09
N ASN A 268 -1.42 -30.56 -10.92
CA ASN A 268 -1.93 -29.74 -9.83
C ASN A 268 -0.79 -28.99 -9.15
N ASP A 269 -0.93 -27.67 -9.03
CA ASP A 269 0.07 -26.81 -8.42
C ASP A 269 -0.24 -26.64 -6.93
N SER A 270 0.39 -27.46 -6.09
CA SER A 270 0.28 -27.38 -4.62
C SER A 270 0.94 -26.14 -4.03
N LEU A 271 1.81 -25.47 -4.79
CA LEU A 271 2.64 -24.37 -4.30
C LEU A 271 1.91 -23.03 -4.36
N GLU A 272 1.05 -22.81 -5.36
CA GLU A 272 0.29 -21.54 -5.48
C GLU A 272 -0.55 -21.23 -4.22
N PRO A 273 -1.36 -22.15 -3.66
CA PRO A 273 -2.09 -21.88 -2.43
C PRO A 273 -1.18 -21.55 -1.23
N LEU A 274 0.00 -22.18 -1.15
CA LEU A 274 1.00 -21.89 -0.13
C LEU A 274 1.58 -20.49 -0.31
N VAL A 275 1.90 -20.10 -1.55
CA VAL A 275 2.43 -18.77 -1.89
C VAL A 275 1.41 -17.68 -1.58
N GLU A 276 0.13 -17.90 -1.88
CA GLU A 276 -0.95 -16.98 -1.52
C GLU A 276 -1.06 -16.81 0.00
N ALA A 277 -1.10 -17.91 0.76
CA ALA A 277 -1.12 -17.86 2.21
C ALA A 277 0.12 -17.16 2.78
N ALA A 278 1.31 -17.45 2.24
CA ALA A 278 2.56 -16.84 2.66
C ALA A 278 2.58 -15.32 2.44
N LEU A 279 2.13 -14.88 1.27
CA LEU A 279 2.00 -13.47 0.93
C LEU A 279 1.01 -12.76 1.87
N GLN A 280 -0.14 -13.37 2.16
CA GLN A 280 -1.14 -12.80 3.06
C GLN A 280 -0.62 -12.67 4.50
N ILE A 281 0.10 -13.68 5.01
CA ILE A 281 0.74 -13.61 6.32
C ILE A 281 1.80 -12.50 6.35
N LEU A 282 2.64 -12.39 5.32
CA LEU A 282 3.66 -11.33 5.22
C LEU A 282 3.03 -9.93 5.26
N ILE A 283 2.02 -9.64 4.43
CA ILE A 283 1.44 -8.29 4.40
C ILE A 283 0.70 -7.94 5.70
N VAL A 284 0.00 -8.90 6.33
CA VAL A 284 -0.73 -8.68 7.60
C VAL A 284 0.25 -8.42 8.75
N THR A 285 1.32 -9.18 8.84
CA THR A 285 2.35 -9.00 9.89
C THR A 285 3.14 -7.72 9.70
N LEU A 286 3.44 -7.32 8.46
CA LEU A 286 4.12 -6.05 8.13
C LEU A 286 3.22 -4.82 8.31
N ASP A 287 1.90 -4.97 8.36
CA ASP A 287 0.99 -3.84 8.60
C ASP A 287 0.92 -3.39 10.08
N HIS A 288 1.39 -4.23 11.00
CA HIS A 288 1.37 -3.96 12.44
C HIS A 288 2.70 -3.36 12.90
N ASP A 289 2.93 -2.10 12.55
CA ASP A 289 4.05 -1.33 13.06
C ASP A 289 3.71 -0.70 14.43
N THR A 290 4.26 -1.29 15.49
CA THR A 290 4.14 -0.82 16.88
C THR A 290 5.14 0.27 17.25
N SER A 291 6.09 0.61 16.35
CA SER A 291 7.13 1.61 16.64
C SER A 291 6.66 3.07 16.51
N SER A 292 5.50 3.29 15.87
CA SER A 292 4.95 4.62 15.58
C SER A 292 3.96 5.15 16.62
N SER A 293 3.57 4.34 17.61
CA SER A 293 2.84 4.85 18.77
C SER A 293 3.78 5.70 19.62
N THR A 294 3.68 7.03 19.48
CA THR A 294 4.22 7.97 20.47
C THR A 294 3.86 7.47 21.86
N PRO A 295 4.80 7.41 22.82
CA PRO A 295 4.48 6.99 24.18
C PRO A 295 3.43 7.96 24.72
N ALA A 296 2.17 7.50 24.75
CA ALA A 296 1.16 8.13 25.57
C ALA A 296 1.69 8.09 27.01
N GLU A 297 1.42 9.14 27.77
CA GLU A 297 1.93 9.42 29.12
C GLU A 297 1.49 8.40 30.21
N SER A 298 1.30 7.13 29.85
CA SER A 298 1.16 6.00 30.76
C SER A 298 2.49 5.24 30.82
N GLU A 299 3.24 5.47 31.90
CA GLU A 299 4.39 4.65 32.29
C GLU A 299 3.97 3.16 32.35
N ASP A 300 4.85 2.27 31.88
CA ASP A 300 4.95 0.81 32.12
C ASP A 300 4.73 -0.24 31.02
N VAL A 301 4.48 0.06 29.73
CA VAL A 301 4.62 -0.99 28.68
C VAL A 301 5.21 -0.45 27.39
N SER A 302 6.53 -0.60 27.20
CA SER A 302 7.13 -0.51 25.86
C SER A 302 6.62 -1.69 25.04
N VAL A 303 5.75 -1.44 24.05
CA VAL A 303 5.26 -2.49 23.16
C VAL A 303 6.47 -3.11 22.41
N PRO A 304 6.64 -4.44 22.42
CA PRO A 304 7.76 -5.10 21.74
C PRO A 304 7.85 -4.72 20.25
N ASP A 305 9.07 -4.60 19.75
CA ASP A 305 9.33 -4.35 18.33
C ASP A 305 8.92 -5.56 17.48
N ASN A 306 8.20 -5.30 16.39
CA ASN A 306 7.85 -6.32 15.39
C ASN A 306 9.12 -6.80 14.66
N LEU A 307 9.55 -8.04 14.94
CA LEU A 307 10.78 -8.59 14.37
C LEU A 307 10.71 -8.78 12.86
N PHE A 308 9.54 -9.00 12.26
CA PHE A 308 9.43 -9.16 10.81
C PHE A 308 9.77 -7.84 10.10
N ILE A 309 9.27 -6.71 10.61
CA ILE A 309 9.63 -5.38 10.11
C ILE A 309 11.13 -5.13 10.31
N ASN A 310 11.68 -5.51 11.47
CA ASN A 310 13.09 -5.39 11.76
C ASN A 310 13.97 -6.19 10.78
N TYR A 311 13.65 -7.47 10.54
CA TYR A 311 14.36 -8.31 9.56
C TYR A 311 14.27 -7.73 8.15
N LEU A 312 13.08 -7.29 7.71
CA LEU A 312 12.87 -6.65 6.42
C LEU A 312 13.78 -5.43 6.22
N SER A 313 13.86 -4.57 7.24
CA SER A 313 14.65 -3.33 7.22
C SER A 313 16.17 -3.59 7.18
N ARG A 314 16.61 -4.76 7.67
CA ARG A 314 18.02 -5.16 7.73
C ARG A 314 18.54 -5.82 6.47
N ILE A 315 17.69 -6.29 5.56
CA ILE A 315 18.11 -6.79 4.24
C ILE A 315 18.87 -5.68 3.52
N HIS A 316 20.05 -6.00 2.98
CA HIS A 316 20.94 -4.99 2.38
C HIS A 316 21.84 -5.50 1.26
N ARG A 317 21.91 -6.81 0.99
CA ARG A 317 22.76 -7.34 -0.08
C ARG A 317 22.07 -7.12 -1.43
N ASP A 318 22.84 -6.68 -2.42
CA ASP A 318 22.34 -6.45 -3.78
C ASP A 318 21.75 -7.75 -4.40
N GLU A 319 22.32 -8.92 -4.09
CA GLU A 319 21.82 -10.23 -4.53
C GLU A 319 20.42 -10.53 -3.97
N ASP A 320 20.21 -10.29 -2.68
CA ASP A 320 18.92 -10.49 -2.00
C ASP A 320 17.87 -9.53 -2.58
N PHE A 321 18.23 -8.27 -2.81
CA PHE A 321 17.34 -7.29 -3.44
C PHE A 321 17.00 -7.66 -4.88
N HIS A 322 17.95 -8.17 -5.66
CA HIS A 322 17.69 -8.64 -7.01
C HIS A 322 16.75 -9.85 -7.01
N PHE A 323 16.96 -10.82 -6.12
CA PHE A 323 16.10 -11.98 -5.97
C PHE A 323 14.64 -11.58 -5.66
N ILE A 324 14.45 -10.68 -4.70
CA ILE A 324 13.12 -10.16 -4.32
C ILE A 324 12.48 -9.42 -5.51
N LEU A 325 13.20 -8.47 -6.10
CA LEU A 325 12.67 -7.64 -7.19
C LEU A 325 12.31 -8.49 -8.41
N SER A 326 13.15 -9.46 -8.76
CA SER A 326 12.91 -10.42 -9.84
C SER A 326 11.67 -11.27 -9.57
N GLY A 327 11.50 -11.79 -8.35
CA GLY A 327 10.33 -12.54 -7.94
C GLY A 327 9.04 -11.72 -8.05
N VAL A 328 9.00 -10.53 -7.47
CA VAL A 328 7.83 -9.62 -7.53
C VAL A 328 7.50 -9.24 -8.98
N THR A 329 8.52 -8.88 -9.77
CA THR A 329 8.37 -8.47 -11.17
C THR A 329 7.84 -9.62 -12.03
N ARG A 330 8.35 -10.84 -11.82
CA ARG A 330 7.87 -12.06 -12.52
C ARG A 330 6.39 -12.29 -12.26
N LEU A 331 5.97 -12.22 -11.01
CA LEU A 331 4.58 -12.47 -10.63
C LEU A 331 3.64 -11.35 -11.10
N LEU A 332 4.05 -10.09 -11.03
CA LEU A 332 3.27 -8.96 -11.56
C LEU A 332 3.14 -8.98 -13.09
N ASN A 333 4.17 -9.41 -13.82
CA ASN A 333 4.13 -9.47 -15.28
C ASN A 333 3.41 -10.72 -15.81
N ASN A 334 3.28 -11.78 -15.02
CA ASN A 334 2.68 -13.05 -15.47
C ASN A 334 1.31 -12.89 -16.17
N PRO A 335 0.33 -12.12 -15.65
CA PRO A 335 -0.96 -11.96 -16.32
C PRO A 335 -0.91 -11.21 -17.66
N LEU A 336 0.15 -10.41 -17.86
CA LEU A 336 0.37 -9.55 -19.04
C LEU A 336 1.04 -10.29 -20.20
N VAL A 337 1.68 -11.43 -19.94
CA VAL A 337 2.36 -12.21 -20.98
C VAL A 337 1.34 -12.74 -21.98
N GLN A 338 1.52 -12.38 -23.25
CA GLN A 338 0.77 -12.94 -24.36
C GLN A 338 1.51 -14.14 -24.95
N THR A 339 0.78 -15.24 -25.13
CA THR A 339 1.22 -16.41 -25.86
C THR A 339 0.41 -16.57 -27.14
N TYR A 340 0.99 -17.21 -28.15
CA TYR A 340 0.29 -17.50 -29.41
C TYR A 340 -0.96 -18.37 -29.20
N LEU A 341 -0.89 -19.27 -28.21
CA LEU A 341 -1.99 -20.16 -27.83
C LEU A 341 -2.79 -19.53 -26.67
N PRO A 342 -4.12 -19.38 -26.82
CA PRO A 342 -4.95 -18.78 -25.77
C PRO A 342 -4.96 -19.64 -24.51
N ASN A 343 -4.89 -19.01 -23.34
CA ASN A 343 -4.88 -19.68 -22.03
C ASN A 343 -3.80 -20.77 -21.87
N SER A 344 -2.71 -20.69 -22.64
CA SER A 344 -1.68 -21.70 -22.61
C SER A 344 -0.77 -21.63 -21.38
N THR A 345 -0.72 -20.48 -20.71
CA THR A 345 0.07 -20.26 -19.49
C THR A 345 -0.85 -20.00 -18.32
N LYS A 346 -0.42 -20.46 -17.13
CA LYS A 346 -1.12 -20.19 -15.88
C LYS A 346 -1.04 -18.69 -15.59
N LYS A 347 -2.16 -18.12 -15.13
CA LYS A 347 -2.24 -16.72 -14.70
C LYS A 347 -2.46 -16.65 -13.20
N VAL A 348 -1.60 -15.92 -12.50
CA VAL A 348 -1.77 -15.65 -11.07
C VAL A 348 -2.83 -14.57 -10.84
N HIS A 349 -3.50 -14.61 -9.69
CA HIS A 349 -4.63 -13.73 -9.38
C HIS A 349 -4.44 -12.83 -8.15
N PHE A 350 -3.30 -12.94 -7.45
CA PHE A 350 -2.96 -12.23 -6.20
C PHE A 350 -2.12 -10.94 -6.42
N HIS A 351 -2.35 -10.24 -7.53
CA HIS A 351 -1.61 -9.04 -7.89
C HIS A 351 -1.87 -7.85 -6.94
N GLN A 352 -3.05 -7.78 -6.32
CA GLN A 352 -3.37 -6.72 -5.35
C GLN A 352 -2.50 -6.83 -4.10
N GLU A 353 -2.34 -8.04 -3.58
CA GLU A 353 -1.51 -8.38 -2.44
C GLU A 353 -0.02 -8.17 -2.74
N LEU A 354 0.43 -8.51 -3.96
CA LEU A 354 1.80 -8.24 -4.41
C LEU A 354 2.13 -6.75 -4.42
N LEU A 355 1.19 -5.90 -4.84
CA LEU A 355 1.37 -4.45 -4.82
C LEU A 355 1.48 -3.92 -3.39
N VAL A 356 0.67 -4.43 -2.46
CA VAL A 356 0.77 -4.09 -1.02
C VAL A 356 2.11 -4.53 -0.46
N PHE A 357 2.58 -5.74 -0.79
CA PHE A 357 3.89 -6.22 -0.38
C PHE A 357 5.03 -5.37 -0.92
N PHE A 358 5.02 -5.07 -2.23
CA PHE A 358 6.01 -4.19 -2.86
C PHE A 358 6.05 -2.80 -2.21
N TRP A 359 4.88 -2.24 -1.91
CA TRP A 359 4.76 -0.98 -1.17
C TRP A 359 5.44 -1.06 0.19
N LYS A 360 5.10 -2.06 1.03
CA LYS A 360 5.68 -2.23 2.37
C LYS A 360 7.20 -2.44 2.31
N MET A 361 7.70 -3.16 1.31
CA MET A 361 9.14 -3.33 1.05
C MET A 361 9.85 -1.99 0.81
N CYS A 362 9.30 -1.15 -0.08
CA CYS A 362 9.86 0.17 -0.36
C CYS A 362 9.73 1.13 0.83
N ASP A 363 8.68 0.99 1.65
CA ASP A 363 8.45 1.87 2.77
C ASP A 363 9.39 1.58 3.95
N TYR A 364 9.47 0.34 4.41
CA TYR A 364 10.31 -0.05 5.55
C TYR A 364 11.79 -0.23 5.21
N ASN A 365 12.14 -0.51 3.95
CA ASN A 365 13.52 -0.67 3.53
C ASN A 365 13.90 0.37 2.45
N LYS A 366 14.38 1.53 2.89
CA LYS A 366 14.83 2.59 1.96
C LYS A 366 16.03 2.15 1.09
N LYS A 367 16.87 1.20 1.54
CA LYS A 367 17.96 0.65 0.71
C LYS A 367 17.39 -0.13 -0.48
N PHE A 368 16.34 -0.91 -0.27
CA PHE A 368 15.61 -1.59 -1.35
C PHE A 368 14.99 -0.58 -2.31
N LEU A 369 14.32 0.46 -1.80
CA LEU A 369 13.77 1.55 -2.64
C LEU A 369 14.86 2.16 -3.53
N TYR A 370 16.02 2.53 -2.97
CA TYR A 370 17.13 3.06 -3.75
C TYR A 370 17.71 2.03 -4.74
N PHE A 371 17.75 0.75 -4.38
CA PHE A 371 18.18 -0.32 -5.27
C PHE A 371 17.26 -0.45 -6.49
N VAL A 372 15.94 -0.49 -6.29
CA VAL A 372 14.93 -0.52 -7.37
C VAL A 372 15.13 0.66 -8.33
N LEU A 373 15.43 1.85 -7.78
CA LEU A 373 15.63 3.07 -8.55
C LEU A 373 17.04 3.22 -9.16
N LYS A 374 18.00 2.38 -8.77
CA LYS A 374 19.39 2.42 -9.26
C LYS A 374 19.46 1.99 -10.72
N SER A 375 18.72 0.95 -11.10
CA SER A 375 18.70 0.37 -12.45
C SER A 375 17.46 0.79 -13.25
N SER A 376 17.28 0.24 -14.45
CA SER A 376 16.04 0.40 -15.21
C SER A 376 14.96 -0.62 -14.83
N ASP A 377 15.21 -1.47 -13.84
CA ASP A 377 14.33 -2.59 -13.48
C ASP A 377 13.02 -2.08 -12.87
N VAL A 378 13.03 -0.88 -12.27
CA VAL A 378 11.79 -0.17 -11.87
C VAL A 378 10.78 -0.04 -13.02
N LEU A 379 11.23 0.01 -14.28
CA LEU A 379 10.33 0.12 -15.42
C LEU A 379 9.58 -1.19 -15.68
N GLU A 380 10.17 -2.34 -15.31
CA GLU A 380 9.51 -3.65 -15.40
C GLU A 380 8.42 -3.82 -14.33
N VAL A 381 8.49 -3.04 -13.25
CA VAL A 381 7.42 -2.92 -12.23
C VAL A 381 6.40 -1.84 -12.63
N LEU A 382 6.85 -0.75 -13.25
CA LEU A 382 5.99 0.35 -13.70
C LEU A 382 4.93 -0.12 -14.71
N VAL A 383 5.32 -0.90 -15.71
CA VAL A 383 4.43 -1.36 -16.78
C VAL A 383 3.22 -2.15 -16.25
N PRO A 384 3.37 -3.18 -15.41
CA PRO A 384 2.23 -3.89 -14.82
C PRO A 384 1.37 -3.02 -13.91
N ILE A 385 1.96 -2.10 -13.13
CA ILE A 385 1.17 -1.13 -12.35
C ILE A 385 0.27 -0.30 -13.29
N LEU A 386 0.84 0.29 -14.34
CA LEU A 386 0.07 1.09 -15.29
C LEU A 386 -0.97 0.27 -16.07
N TYR A 387 -0.68 -1.00 -16.36
CA TYR A 387 -1.64 -1.92 -16.97
C TYR A 387 -2.86 -2.11 -16.07
N HIS A 388 -2.66 -2.49 -14.81
CA HIS A 388 -3.75 -2.73 -13.86
C HIS A 388 -4.55 -1.46 -13.54
N LEU A 389 -3.88 -0.31 -13.46
CA LEU A 389 -4.55 0.99 -13.32
C LEU A 389 -5.41 1.33 -14.54
N ASN A 390 -4.90 1.09 -15.76
CA ASN A 390 -5.67 1.35 -16.98
C ASN A 390 -6.86 0.39 -17.10
N ASP A 391 -6.68 -0.91 -16.85
CA ASP A 391 -7.73 -1.93 -16.92
C ASP A 391 -8.85 -1.65 -15.91
N SER A 392 -8.49 -1.26 -14.69
CA SER A 392 -9.43 -1.11 -13.57
C SER A 392 -10.13 0.25 -13.51
N ARG A 393 -9.76 1.23 -14.35
CA ARG A 393 -10.24 2.63 -14.28
C ARG A 393 -11.76 2.79 -14.35
N ALA A 394 -12.45 1.89 -15.04
CA ALA A 394 -13.90 1.94 -15.23
C ALA A 394 -14.66 1.13 -14.15
N ASP A 395 -13.97 0.26 -13.42
CA ASP A 395 -14.56 -0.63 -12.43
C ASP A 395 -14.55 -0.01 -11.04
N GLN A 396 -15.72 0.44 -10.59
CA GLN A 396 -15.91 1.04 -9.27
C GLN A 396 -15.62 0.09 -8.10
N SER A 397 -15.50 -1.22 -8.33
CA SER A 397 -15.15 -2.20 -7.28
C SER A 397 -13.65 -2.23 -7.02
N ARG A 398 -12.84 -1.82 -8.00
CA ARG A 398 -11.38 -1.85 -7.96
C ARG A 398 -10.75 -0.52 -7.57
N VAL A 399 -11.51 0.35 -6.90
CA VAL A 399 -11.02 1.64 -6.41
C VAL A 399 -9.82 1.47 -5.48
N GLY A 400 -9.81 0.43 -4.65
CA GLY A 400 -8.67 0.11 -3.79
C GLY A 400 -7.39 -0.15 -4.57
N LEU A 401 -7.47 -0.97 -5.64
CA LEU A 401 -6.36 -1.23 -6.57
C LEU A 401 -5.85 0.07 -7.21
N MET A 402 -6.76 0.99 -7.59
CA MET A 402 -6.38 2.29 -8.14
C MET A 402 -5.52 3.10 -7.15
N HIS A 403 -5.90 3.11 -5.87
CA HIS A 403 -5.18 3.85 -4.83
C HIS A 403 -3.81 3.26 -4.53
N ILE A 404 -3.68 1.93 -4.31
CA ILE A 404 -2.37 1.32 -4.04
C ILE A 404 -1.40 1.54 -5.22
N GLY A 405 -1.86 1.40 -6.47
CA GLY A 405 -1.03 1.64 -7.64
C GLY A 405 -0.58 3.11 -7.74
N VAL A 406 -1.49 4.07 -7.52
CA VAL A 406 -1.15 5.50 -7.50
C VAL A 406 -0.22 5.86 -6.35
N PHE A 407 -0.42 5.29 -5.15
CA PHE A 407 0.46 5.53 -4.02
C PHE A 407 1.87 5.01 -4.29
N ILE A 408 2.04 3.79 -4.81
CA ILE A 408 3.36 3.28 -5.22
C ILE A 408 4.04 4.25 -6.19
N LEU A 409 3.32 4.72 -7.21
CA LEU A 409 3.88 5.69 -8.16
C LEU A 409 4.21 7.03 -7.51
N LEU A 410 3.43 7.49 -6.52
CA LEU A 410 3.73 8.69 -5.73
C LEU A 410 5.03 8.51 -4.93
N LEU A 411 5.20 7.39 -4.24
CA LEU A 411 6.43 7.05 -3.51
C LEU A 411 7.65 7.02 -4.44
N LEU A 412 7.55 6.31 -5.58
CA LEU A 412 8.64 6.24 -6.56
C LEU A 412 8.94 7.61 -7.19
N SER A 413 7.93 8.43 -7.46
CA SER A 413 8.10 9.77 -8.03
C SER A 413 8.81 10.75 -7.10
N GLY A 414 8.82 10.49 -5.79
CA GLY A 414 9.55 11.28 -4.80
C GLY A 414 11.07 11.25 -4.99
N GLU A 415 11.59 10.37 -5.85
CA GLU A 415 13.01 10.20 -6.09
C GLU A 415 13.41 10.59 -7.52
N ARG A 416 14.47 11.39 -7.65
CA ARG A 416 14.97 11.90 -8.94
C ARG A 416 15.25 10.79 -9.96
N ASN A 417 15.82 9.67 -9.50
CA ASN A 417 16.21 8.58 -10.38
C ASN A 417 15.00 8.00 -11.14
N PHE A 418 13.82 7.94 -10.52
CA PHE A 418 12.60 7.49 -11.21
C PHE A 418 12.30 8.36 -12.43
N GLY A 419 12.23 9.68 -12.25
CA GLY A 419 11.97 10.63 -13.35
C GLY A 419 13.01 10.54 -14.48
N VAL A 420 14.29 10.33 -14.14
CA VAL A 420 15.36 10.13 -15.14
C VAL A 420 15.15 8.83 -15.92
N ARG A 421 14.81 7.72 -15.26
CA ARG A 421 14.62 6.40 -15.88
C ARG A 421 13.43 6.35 -16.82
N LEU A 422 12.39 7.15 -16.60
CA LEU A 422 11.21 7.23 -17.48
C LEU A 422 11.54 7.60 -18.94
N ASN A 423 12.71 8.22 -19.20
CA ASN A 423 13.15 8.54 -20.56
C ASN A 423 13.58 7.32 -21.39
N LYS A 424 13.66 6.11 -20.81
CA LYS A 424 13.97 4.89 -21.58
C LYS A 424 12.86 4.65 -22.63
N PRO A 425 13.19 4.27 -23.87
CA PRO A 425 12.20 3.93 -24.90
C PRO A 425 11.24 2.85 -24.40
N TYR A 426 9.95 3.03 -24.66
CA TYR A 426 8.94 2.02 -24.36
C TYR A 426 8.86 1.04 -25.54
N THR A 427 9.25 -0.21 -25.29
CA THR A 427 9.28 -1.29 -26.31
C THR A 427 8.33 -2.44 -25.98
N ALA A 428 7.68 -2.42 -24.82
CA ALA A 428 6.84 -3.53 -24.38
C ALA A 428 5.54 -3.58 -25.20
N THR A 429 5.17 -4.78 -25.66
CA THR A 429 3.94 -5.03 -26.41
C THR A 429 2.85 -5.54 -25.46
N VAL A 430 2.49 -4.74 -24.45
CA VAL A 430 1.39 -5.08 -23.55
C VAL A 430 0.08 -4.64 -24.20
N PRO A 431 -0.95 -5.50 -24.26
CA PRO A 431 -2.27 -5.15 -24.81
C PRO A 431 -3.00 -4.18 -23.87
N MET A 432 -2.63 -2.90 -23.92
CA MET A 432 -3.31 -1.84 -23.21
C MET A 432 -4.31 -1.16 -24.15
N ASP A 433 -5.50 -0.87 -23.65
CA ASP A 433 -6.43 0.04 -24.31
C ASP A 433 -5.87 1.48 -24.21
N ILE A 434 -4.93 1.82 -25.08
CA ILE A 434 -4.29 3.14 -25.22
C ILE A 434 -4.03 3.44 -26.71
N PRO A 435 -3.97 4.72 -27.12
CA PRO A 435 -3.59 5.06 -28.50
C PRO A 435 -2.19 4.55 -28.82
N VAL A 436 -1.97 4.13 -30.07
CA VAL A 436 -0.63 3.76 -30.57
C VAL A 436 0.27 4.99 -30.53
N PHE A 437 1.45 4.84 -29.94
CA PHE A 437 2.45 5.89 -29.87
C PHE A 437 3.86 5.28 -29.95
N THR A 438 4.82 6.10 -30.36
CA THR A 438 6.25 5.79 -30.29
C THR A 438 6.87 6.81 -29.34
N GLY A 439 7.44 6.33 -28.23
CA GLY A 439 7.96 7.21 -27.19
C GLY A 439 8.64 6.47 -26.05
N THR A 440 8.64 7.11 -24.90
CA THR A 440 9.30 6.68 -23.67
C THR A 440 8.30 6.14 -22.64
N HIS A 441 8.79 5.62 -21.52
CA HIS A 441 7.93 5.24 -20.41
C HIS A 441 7.23 6.46 -19.77
N ALA A 442 7.80 7.66 -19.90
CA ALA A 442 7.13 8.91 -19.51
C ALA A 442 5.85 9.16 -20.33
N ASP A 443 5.90 8.86 -21.63
CA ASP A 443 4.72 8.99 -22.50
C ASP A 443 3.63 8.01 -22.09
N LEU A 444 3.99 6.75 -21.80
CA LEU A 444 3.05 5.75 -21.29
C LEU A 444 2.37 6.23 -20.01
N LEU A 445 3.15 6.72 -19.04
CA LEU A 445 2.65 7.25 -17.77
C LEU A 445 1.62 8.38 -17.99
N ILE A 446 1.96 9.35 -18.83
CA ILE A 446 1.08 10.50 -19.15
C ILE A 446 -0.20 10.03 -19.84
N ILE A 447 -0.10 9.12 -20.81
CA ILE A 447 -1.25 8.62 -21.57
C ILE A 447 -2.21 7.84 -20.66
N VAL A 448 -1.69 6.98 -19.80
CA VAL A 448 -2.50 6.23 -18.83
C VAL A 448 -3.16 7.16 -17.82
N PHE A 449 -2.42 8.12 -17.26
CA PHE A 449 -2.98 9.09 -16.32
C PHE A 449 -4.05 9.98 -16.96
N HIS A 450 -3.82 10.44 -18.19
CA HIS A 450 -4.82 11.15 -18.98
C HIS A 450 -6.10 10.32 -19.11
N LYS A 451 -5.97 9.02 -19.44
CA LYS A 451 -7.11 8.13 -19.64
C LYS A 451 -7.86 7.86 -18.33
N ILE A 452 -7.16 7.67 -17.22
CA ILE A 452 -7.76 7.54 -15.88
C ILE A 452 -8.56 8.80 -15.52
N ILE A 453 -7.99 9.99 -15.75
CA ILE A 453 -8.66 11.26 -15.44
C ILE A 453 -9.90 11.47 -16.34
N THR A 454 -9.79 11.18 -17.64
CA THR A 454 -10.84 11.51 -18.60
C THR A 454 -11.93 10.48 -18.77
N THR A 455 -11.62 9.19 -18.58
CA THR A 455 -12.55 8.07 -18.78
C THR A 455 -12.82 7.26 -17.50
N GLY A 456 -12.16 7.61 -16.39
CA GLY A 456 -12.39 6.96 -15.12
C GLY A 456 -13.70 7.37 -14.46
N HIS A 457 -14.18 6.53 -13.54
CA HIS A 457 -15.41 6.82 -12.80
C HIS A 457 -15.19 7.92 -11.74
N GLN A 458 -16.28 8.52 -11.25
CA GLN A 458 -16.25 9.69 -10.34
C GLN A 458 -15.51 9.45 -9.01
N ARG A 459 -15.57 8.23 -8.44
CA ARG A 459 -14.81 7.90 -7.20
C ARG A 459 -13.27 8.02 -7.36
N LEU A 460 -12.74 8.22 -8.57
CA LEU A 460 -11.31 8.47 -8.79
C LEU A 460 -10.93 9.95 -8.70
N GLN A 461 -11.88 10.88 -8.61
CA GLN A 461 -11.58 12.31 -8.46
C GLN A 461 -10.58 12.62 -7.33
N PRO A 462 -10.66 12.01 -6.13
CA PRO A 462 -9.68 12.27 -5.07
C PRO A 462 -8.24 11.92 -5.46
N LEU A 463 -8.05 11.01 -6.43
CA LEU A 463 -6.73 10.63 -6.93
C LEU A 463 -6.15 11.62 -7.93
N PHE A 464 -6.93 12.57 -8.47
CA PHE A 464 -6.43 13.50 -9.51
C PHE A 464 -5.27 14.35 -8.99
N ASP A 465 -5.34 14.80 -7.73
CA ASP A 465 -4.25 15.52 -7.09
C ASP A 465 -2.98 14.67 -6.99
N CYS A 466 -3.11 13.39 -6.65
CA CYS A 466 -1.99 12.45 -6.58
C CYS A 466 -1.37 12.20 -7.96
N LEU A 467 -2.21 11.92 -8.98
CA LEU A 467 -1.77 11.68 -10.36
C LEU A 467 -1.01 12.89 -10.92
N LEU A 468 -1.54 14.10 -10.73
CA LEU A 468 -0.86 15.31 -11.17
C LEU A 468 0.39 15.61 -10.33
N THR A 469 0.39 15.31 -9.04
CA THR A 469 1.59 15.44 -8.18
C THR A 469 2.73 14.56 -8.67
N ILE A 470 2.45 13.31 -9.05
CA ILE A 470 3.44 12.41 -9.66
C ILE A 470 4.03 13.02 -10.94
N LEU A 471 3.17 13.54 -11.82
CA LEU A 471 3.62 14.19 -13.06
C LEU A 471 4.47 15.44 -12.77
N VAL A 472 4.09 16.24 -11.78
CA VAL A 472 4.88 17.40 -11.33
C VAL A 472 6.27 16.96 -10.87
N ASN A 473 6.36 15.93 -10.01
CA ASN A 473 7.63 15.43 -9.51
C ASN A 473 8.58 14.96 -10.62
N VAL A 474 8.06 14.30 -11.66
CA VAL A 474 8.89 13.77 -12.76
C VAL A 474 9.17 14.79 -13.87
N SER A 475 8.31 15.82 -14.01
CA SER A 475 8.35 16.80 -15.11
C SER A 475 9.71 17.51 -15.35
N PRO A 476 10.54 17.84 -14.34
CA PRO A 476 11.86 18.46 -14.59
C PRO A 476 12.86 17.55 -15.30
N TYR A 477 12.58 16.25 -15.38
CA TYR A 477 13.49 15.23 -15.89
C TYR A 477 13.05 14.63 -17.24
N LEU A 478 11.88 15.01 -17.76
CA LEU A 478 11.31 14.46 -19.00
C LEU A 478 11.95 15.13 -20.22
N LYS A 479 12.70 14.37 -21.02
CA LYS A 479 13.54 14.93 -22.10
C LYS A 479 12.85 14.97 -23.45
N THR A 480 12.10 13.94 -23.81
CA THR A 480 11.62 13.76 -25.20
C THR A 480 10.17 13.26 -25.21
N LEU A 481 9.23 14.14 -24.87
CA LEU A 481 7.81 13.79 -24.95
C LEU A 481 7.36 13.67 -26.41
N SER A 482 6.57 12.63 -26.67
CA SER A 482 5.85 12.43 -27.92
C SER A 482 4.79 13.50 -28.15
N MET A 483 4.39 13.69 -29.42
CA MET A 483 3.27 14.57 -29.78
C MET A 483 1.97 14.12 -29.11
N VAL A 484 1.76 12.80 -28.95
CA VAL A 484 0.57 12.23 -28.32
C VAL A 484 0.50 12.65 -26.84
N ALA A 485 1.56 12.38 -26.06
CA ALA A 485 1.59 12.75 -24.64
C ALA A 485 1.48 14.27 -24.43
N SER A 486 2.15 15.06 -25.28
CA SER A 486 2.07 16.53 -25.27
C SER A 486 0.63 17.03 -25.48
N THR A 487 -0.06 16.46 -26.46
CA THR A 487 -1.47 16.78 -26.74
C THR A 487 -2.38 16.35 -25.59
N LYS A 488 -2.12 15.21 -24.94
CA LYS A 488 -2.89 14.75 -23.78
C LYS A 488 -2.75 15.68 -22.57
N LEU A 489 -1.54 16.14 -22.25
CA LEU A 489 -1.34 17.13 -21.17
C LEU A 489 -2.10 18.43 -21.43
N LEU A 490 -2.04 18.93 -22.66
CA LEU A 490 -2.74 20.16 -23.04
C LEU A 490 -4.26 19.99 -23.02
N HIS A 491 -4.76 18.81 -23.40
CA HIS A 491 -6.17 18.49 -23.28
C HIS A 491 -6.64 18.53 -21.82
N LEU A 492 -5.85 18.02 -20.86
CA LEU A 492 -6.19 18.16 -19.43
C LEU A 492 -6.27 19.62 -19.00
N LEU A 493 -5.31 20.45 -19.44
CA LEU A 493 -5.33 21.88 -19.13
C LEU A 493 -6.56 22.57 -19.73
N GLU A 494 -6.88 22.29 -20.99
CA GLU A 494 -8.06 22.83 -21.67
C GLU A 494 -9.34 22.44 -20.92
N ALA A 495 -9.47 21.19 -20.49
CA ALA A 495 -10.63 20.72 -19.73
C ALA A 495 -10.74 21.36 -18.33
N PHE A 496 -9.63 21.41 -17.57
CA PHE A 496 -9.62 21.93 -16.20
C PHE A 496 -9.60 23.46 -16.11
N SER A 497 -9.19 24.17 -17.16
CA SER A 497 -9.18 25.65 -17.18
C SER A 497 -10.52 26.27 -17.57
N THR A 498 -11.52 25.44 -17.86
CA THR A 498 -12.85 25.94 -18.23
C THR A 498 -13.55 26.61 -17.04
N PRO A 499 -14.21 27.78 -17.24
CA PRO A 499 -14.81 28.52 -16.13
C PRO A 499 -15.84 27.72 -15.34
N TRP A 500 -16.62 26.82 -15.97
CA TRP A 500 -17.59 26.01 -15.23
C TRP A 500 -16.91 25.03 -14.29
N PHE A 501 -15.81 24.39 -14.72
CA PHE A 501 -15.10 23.39 -13.94
C PHE A 501 -14.34 24.06 -12.80
N LEU A 502 -13.65 25.16 -13.09
CA LEU A 502 -12.94 25.92 -12.07
C LEU A 502 -13.86 26.37 -10.93
N PHE A 503 -15.09 26.76 -11.25
CA PHE A 503 -16.03 27.30 -10.26
C PHE A 503 -16.93 26.23 -9.63
N SER A 504 -16.86 24.96 -10.05
CA SER A 504 -17.72 23.91 -9.50
C SER A 504 -17.27 23.38 -8.14
N ALA A 505 -15.98 23.51 -7.79
CA ALA A 505 -15.48 23.11 -6.48
C ALA A 505 -14.33 24.02 -6.01
N SER A 506 -14.21 24.17 -4.69
CA SER A 506 -13.21 25.05 -4.06
C SER A 506 -11.77 24.63 -4.33
N SER A 507 -11.51 23.35 -4.61
CA SER A 507 -10.19 22.78 -4.85
C SER A 507 -9.79 22.67 -6.32
N ASN A 508 -10.73 22.80 -7.28
CA ASN A 508 -10.47 22.50 -8.70
C ASN A 508 -9.35 23.35 -9.32
N HIS A 509 -9.18 24.58 -8.83
CA HIS A 509 -8.09 25.45 -9.28
C HIS A 509 -6.70 24.85 -9.00
N HIS A 510 -6.52 24.00 -7.98
CA HIS A 510 -5.25 23.33 -7.68
C HIS A 510 -4.77 22.43 -8.84
N LEU A 511 -5.68 21.76 -9.55
CA LEU A 511 -5.33 20.91 -10.71
C LEU A 511 -4.67 21.73 -11.83
N VAL A 512 -5.14 22.96 -12.04
CA VAL A 512 -4.55 23.89 -13.01
C VAL A 512 -3.17 24.36 -12.54
N PHE A 513 -2.97 24.60 -11.24
CA PHE A 513 -1.63 24.89 -10.71
C PHE A 513 -0.64 23.76 -11.00
N PHE A 514 -1.01 22.51 -10.77
CA PHE A 514 -0.13 21.37 -11.06
C PHE A 514 0.20 21.27 -12.55
N LEU A 515 -0.78 21.44 -13.45
CA LEU A 515 -0.54 21.41 -14.89
C LEU A 515 0.39 22.54 -15.36
N LEU A 516 0.19 23.76 -14.86
CA LEU A 516 1.08 24.88 -15.19
C LEU A 516 2.50 24.65 -14.64
N GLU A 517 2.64 24.06 -13.46
CA GLU A 517 3.94 23.66 -12.89
C GLU A 517 4.64 22.61 -13.76
N ILE A 518 3.91 21.60 -14.27
CA ILE A 518 4.44 20.61 -15.23
C ILE A 518 5.00 21.29 -16.48
N PHE A 519 4.21 22.19 -17.10
CA PHE A 519 4.68 22.90 -18.31
C PHE A 519 5.90 23.77 -18.01
N ASN A 520 5.89 24.52 -16.90
CA ASN A 520 7.01 25.36 -16.51
C ASN A 520 8.27 24.54 -16.26
N ASN A 521 8.18 23.42 -15.55
CA ASN A 521 9.30 22.52 -15.31
C ASN A 521 9.92 22.03 -16.62
N ILE A 522 9.10 21.54 -17.55
CA ILE A 522 9.59 21.03 -18.84
C ILE A 522 10.22 22.16 -19.66
N ILE A 523 9.59 23.34 -19.72
CA ILE A 523 10.12 24.50 -20.46
C ILE A 523 11.43 25.01 -19.84
N GLN A 524 11.55 25.04 -18.52
CA GLN A 524 12.73 25.61 -17.86
C GLN A 524 13.93 24.65 -17.86
N TYR A 525 13.70 23.34 -17.73
CA TYR A 525 14.77 22.36 -17.55
C TYR A 525 15.06 21.48 -18.75
N GLN A 526 14.05 21.22 -19.59
CA GLN A 526 14.14 20.23 -20.68
C GLN A 526 13.62 20.78 -22.00
N PHE A 527 13.75 22.09 -22.25
CA PHE A 527 13.28 22.72 -23.49
C PHE A 527 13.85 22.04 -24.75
N ASP A 528 15.17 21.79 -24.74
CA ASP A 528 15.96 21.30 -25.87
C ASP A 528 15.36 20.04 -26.54
N GLY A 529 14.90 19.07 -25.73
CA GLY A 529 14.32 17.83 -26.24
C GLY A 529 12.79 17.82 -26.41
N ASN A 530 12.07 18.83 -25.88
CA ASN A 530 10.60 18.84 -25.84
C ASN A 530 9.96 19.78 -26.87
N SER A 531 10.49 19.79 -28.09
CA SER A 531 9.94 20.56 -29.23
C SER A 531 8.47 20.26 -29.52
N ASN A 532 8.04 19.00 -29.39
CA ASN A 532 6.64 18.58 -29.57
C ASN A 532 5.70 19.29 -28.57
N LEU A 533 6.09 19.38 -27.30
CA LEU A 533 5.30 20.05 -26.27
C LEU A 533 5.20 21.55 -26.55
N VAL A 534 6.34 22.19 -26.86
CA VAL A 534 6.40 23.62 -27.17
C VAL A 534 5.54 23.96 -28.38
N TYR A 535 5.61 23.14 -29.43
CA TYR A 535 4.76 23.28 -30.61
C TYR A 535 3.27 23.19 -30.26
N THR A 536 2.90 22.20 -29.44
CA THR A 536 1.51 22.03 -28.99
C THR A 536 1.02 23.25 -28.18
N ILE A 537 1.87 23.81 -27.31
CA ILE A 537 1.61 25.04 -26.54
C ILE A 537 1.36 26.24 -27.46
N ILE A 538 2.18 26.42 -28.50
CA ILE A 538 2.01 27.48 -29.49
C ILE A 538 0.67 27.33 -30.21
N ARG A 539 0.33 26.12 -30.65
CA ARG A 539 -0.93 25.83 -31.35
C ARG A 539 -2.16 26.10 -30.48
N LYS A 540 -2.09 25.81 -29.18
CA LYS A 540 -3.17 25.99 -28.20
C LYS A 540 -2.99 27.25 -27.33
N ARG A 541 -2.26 28.27 -27.80
CA ARG A 541 -1.96 29.51 -27.06
C ARG A 541 -3.19 30.21 -26.46
N GLN A 542 -4.36 30.08 -27.10
CA GLN A 542 -5.61 30.68 -26.64
C GLN A 542 -6.06 30.18 -25.27
N VAL A 543 -5.73 28.94 -24.89
CA VAL A 543 -6.06 28.38 -23.57
C VAL A 543 -5.37 29.18 -22.46
N PHE A 544 -4.08 29.50 -22.64
CA PHE A 544 -3.30 30.28 -21.68
C PHE A 544 -3.75 31.74 -21.61
N HIS A 545 -4.05 32.36 -22.75
CA HIS A 545 -4.63 33.71 -22.79
C HIS A 545 -6.01 33.76 -22.14
N GLY A 546 -6.85 32.74 -22.34
CA GLY A 546 -8.15 32.60 -21.70
C GLY A 546 -8.03 32.48 -20.18
N LEU A 547 -7.07 31.69 -19.70
CA LEU A 547 -6.81 31.52 -18.26
C LEU A 547 -6.26 32.81 -17.61
N ALA A 548 -5.36 33.54 -18.29
CA ALA A 548 -4.88 34.84 -17.82
C ALA A 548 -6.03 35.86 -17.70
N ASN A 549 -6.97 35.82 -18.64
CA ASN A 549 -8.12 36.72 -18.72
C ASN A 549 -9.39 36.15 -18.06
N LEU A 550 -9.26 35.19 -17.14
CA LEU A 550 -10.41 34.53 -16.51
C LEU A 550 -11.36 35.56 -15.88
N PRO A 551 -12.68 35.53 -16.17
CA PRO A 551 -13.63 36.47 -15.58
C PRO A 551 -13.71 36.27 -14.07
N SER A 552 -13.75 37.38 -13.33
CA SER A 552 -13.77 37.41 -11.87
C SER A 552 -14.97 38.15 -11.27
N ASP A 553 -15.90 38.59 -12.12
CA ASP A 553 -17.14 39.25 -11.74
C ASP A 553 -18.23 38.23 -11.37
N TYR A 554 -18.99 38.53 -10.31
CA TYR A 554 -20.04 37.65 -9.78
C TYR A 554 -21.08 37.27 -10.84
N GLY A 555 -21.46 38.20 -11.72
CA GLY A 555 -22.43 37.96 -12.79
C GLY A 555 -21.95 36.97 -13.86
N THR A 556 -20.65 36.91 -14.15
CA THR A 556 -20.09 35.95 -15.11
C THR A 556 -19.81 34.60 -14.47
N ILE A 557 -19.42 34.57 -13.19
CA ILE A 557 -19.29 33.34 -12.39
C ILE A 557 -20.65 32.61 -12.29
N ALA A 558 -21.73 33.33 -11.94
CA ALA A 558 -23.07 32.73 -11.87
C ALA A 558 -23.59 32.27 -13.25
N ARG A 559 -23.26 33.00 -14.32
CA ARG A 559 -23.63 32.63 -15.69
C ARG A 559 -22.87 31.40 -16.19
N SER A 560 -21.59 31.23 -15.86
CA SER A 560 -20.81 30.07 -16.32
C SER A 560 -21.28 28.75 -15.68
N ILE A 561 -21.74 28.79 -14.44
CA ILE A 561 -22.31 27.63 -13.73
C ILE A 561 -23.71 27.28 -14.29
N SER A 562 -24.55 28.28 -14.57
CA SER A 562 -25.93 28.08 -15.03
C SER A 562 -26.07 27.70 -16.52
N LYS A 563 -25.13 28.10 -17.39
CA LYS A 563 -25.20 27.85 -18.84
C LYS A 563 -25.20 26.37 -19.21
N ARG A 564 -24.54 25.51 -18.41
CA ARG A 564 -24.53 24.04 -18.62
C ARG A 564 -25.71 23.32 -17.97
N SER A 565 -26.29 23.87 -16.89
CA SER A 565 -27.55 23.36 -16.31
C SER A 565 -28.70 23.41 -17.34
N ARG A 566 -28.78 24.49 -18.15
CA ARG A 566 -29.77 24.60 -19.24
C ARG A 566 -29.50 23.69 -20.43
N GLN A 567 -28.23 23.43 -20.78
CA GLN A 567 -27.86 22.54 -21.89
C GLN A 567 -28.26 21.07 -21.66
N ARG A 568 -28.39 20.63 -20.39
CA ARG A 568 -28.88 19.30 -20.03
C ARG A 568 -30.38 19.09 -20.21
N LEU A 569 -31.19 20.15 -20.07
CA LEU A 569 -32.64 20.06 -20.23
C LEU A 569 -33.07 19.94 -21.72
N THR A 570 -32.17 20.23 -22.66
CA THR A 570 -32.47 20.25 -24.10
C THR A 570 -31.90 19.07 -24.89
N SER A 571 -31.11 18.19 -24.29
CA SER A 571 -30.39 17.10 -25.00
C SER A 571 -31.06 15.72 -24.89
N SER A 572 -32.39 15.64 -24.72
CA SER A 572 -33.13 14.37 -24.68
C SER A 572 -33.72 13.93 -26.03
N THR A 573 -33.33 14.54 -27.15
CA THR A 573 -33.81 14.13 -28.49
C THR A 573 -32.84 14.55 -29.59
N SER A 574 -31.94 13.63 -30.00
CA SER A 574 -31.54 13.34 -31.39
C SER A 574 -30.17 12.64 -31.44
N HIS A 575 -30.13 11.46 -32.03
CA HIS A 575 -28.90 10.75 -32.43
C HIS A 575 -28.12 11.52 -33.51
N GLU A 576 -26.81 11.20 -33.62
CA GLU A 576 -25.82 11.61 -34.63
C GLU A 576 -25.01 12.90 -34.37
N ASN A 577 -23.87 12.75 -33.70
CA ASN A 577 -22.52 13.02 -34.24
C ASN A 577 -21.46 12.90 -33.14
N VAL A 578 -20.36 12.20 -33.44
CA VAL A 578 -19.21 12.00 -32.55
C VAL A 578 -18.43 13.31 -32.46
N ALA A 579 -18.74 14.13 -31.45
CA ALA A 579 -17.97 15.31 -31.08
C ALA A 579 -17.75 15.31 -29.56
N GLU A 580 -16.47 15.27 -29.17
CA GLU A 580 -15.87 15.53 -27.84
C GLU A 580 -16.84 15.60 -26.65
N ALA A 581 -17.03 14.46 -25.98
CA ALA A 581 -17.66 14.42 -24.66
C ALA A 581 -16.68 14.98 -23.61
N ALA A 582 -16.99 16.18 -23.10
CA ALA A 582 -16.31 16.79 -21.96
C ALA A 582 -16.54 15.96 -20.69
N MET A 583 -15.44 15.42 -20.13
CA MET A 583 -15.28 14.69 -18.86
C MET A 583 -16.56 14.50 -18.02
N GLU A 584 -17.04 13.26 -18.02
CA GLU A 584 -18.20 12.75 -17.27
C GLU A 584 -17.96 12.69 -15.74
N GLY A 585 -16.72 12.94 -15.31
CA GLY A 585 -16.29 12.86 -13.92
C GLY A 585 -16.69 14.02 -13.01
N SER A 586 -17.46 15.04 -13.42
CA SER A 586 -17.62 16.32 -12.68
C SER A 586 -18.86 16.46 -11.77
N HIS A 587 -19.48 15.36 -11.32
CA HIS A 587 -20.68 15.39 -10.46
C HIS A 587 -20.50 14.57 -9.17
N PRO A 588 -21.20 14.93 -8.07
CA PRO A 588 -21.34 14.08 -6.89
C PRO A 588 -21.99 12.74 -7.28
N ALA A 589 -21.46 11.64 -6.75
CA ALA A 589 -21.95 10.31 -7.06
C ALA A 589 -23.40 10.11 -6.60
N LEU A 590 -24.21 9.53 -7.48
CA LEU A 590 -25.41 8.82 -7.05
C LEU A 590 -24.97 7.53 -6.32
N PRO A 591 -25.78 7.00 -5.37
CA PRO A 591 -25.50 5.73 -4.70
C PRO A 591 -25.19 4.63 -5.72
N ALA A 592 -24.22 3.76 -5.41
CA ALA A 592 -23.80 2.70 -6.32
C ALA A 592 -24.98 1.81 -6.75
N GLU A 593 -25.05 1.44 -8.03
CA GLU A 593 -26.02 0.48 -8.52
C GLU A 593 -25.80 -0.92 -7.91
N PRO A 594 -26.87 -1.67 -7.62
CA PRO A 594 -26.82 -2.95 -6.91
C PRO A 594 -26.16 -4.04 -7.76
N GLY A 595 -25.22 -4.80 -7.18
CA GLY A 595 -24.73 -6.06 -7.78
C GLY A 595 -23.21 -6.29 -7.81
N THR A 596 -22.37 -5.49 -7.14
CA THR A 596 -20.94 -5.76 -6.98
C THR A 596 -20.57 -5.83 -5.50
N LEU A 597 -19.97 -6.95 -5.05
CA LEU A 597 -19.38 -7.07 -3.71
C LEU A 597 -18.27 -6.02 -3.58
N LYS A 598 -18.46 -4.99 -2.74
CA LYS A 598 -17.45 -3.97 -2.45
C LYS A 598 -17.31 -3.82 -0.94
N ALA A 599 -16.09 -3.96 -0.44
CA ALA A 599 -15.74 -3.48 0.89
C ALA A 599 -15.75 -1.94 0.87
N THR A 600 -16.40 -1.30 1.84
CA THR A 600 -16.30 0.16 1.98
C THR A 600 -14.89 0.52 2.44
N LEU A 601 -14.29 1.49 1.75
CA LEU A 601 -12.98 2.05 2.10
C LEU A 601 -13.21 3.39 2.80
N PRO A 602 -12.42 3.72 3.85
CA PRO A 602 -12.47 5.05 4.44
C PRO A 602 -12.04 6.11 3.43
N ASP A 603 -12.41 7.36 3.68
CA ASP A 603 -11.97 8.47 2.84
C ASP A 603 -10.44 8.58 2.88
N THR A 604 -9.84 8.71 1.70
CA THR A 604 -8.39 8.88 1.59
C THR A 604 -7.98 10.26 2.10
N PRO A 605 -6.90 10.36 2.90
CA PRO A 605 -6.38 11.65 3.34
C PRO A 605 -6.06 12.57 2.16
N GLN A 606 -6.15 13.89 2.40
CA GLN A 606 -5.81 14.86 1.36
C GLN A 606 -4.31 14.84 1.05
N ILE A 607 -3.94 15.12 -0.20
CA ILE A 607 -2.53 15.10 -0.64
C ILE A 607 -1.60 15.97 0.22
N GLY A 608 -2.11 17.09 0.77
CA GLY A 608 -1.35 17.97 1.65
C GLY A 608 -1.00 17.37 3.01
N GLN A 609 -1.69 16.31 3.43
CA GLN A 609 -1.39 15.53 4.64
C GLN A 609 -0.55 14.28 4.34
N MET A 610 -0.40 13.94 3.06
CA MET A 610 0.34 12.77 2.57
C MET A 610 1.68 13.14 1.93
N THR A 611 2.01 14.43 1.81
CA THR A 611 3.23 14.86 1.13
C THR A 611 3.95 16.00 1.83
N GLU A 612 5.28 15.97 1.78
CA GLU A 612 6.15 17.06 2.20
C GLU A 612 6.94 17.61 1.01
N ARG A 613 7.15 18.94 0.98
CA ARG A 613 7.88 19.61 -0.11
C ARG A 613 9.35 19.74 0.28
N GLU A 614 10.22 19.10 -0.50
CA GLU A 614 11.67 19.20 -0.36
C GLU A 614 12.30 19.75 -1.64
N SER A 615 13.40 20.51 -1.51
CA SER A 615 14.20 20.92 -2.66
C SER A 615 14.97 19.74 -3.21
N ALA A 616 14.97 19.51 -4.53
CA ALA A 616 15.77 18.45 -5.16
C ALA A 616 17.29 18.64 -4.98
N HIS A 617 17.70 19.84 -4.58
CA HIS A 617 19.06 20.19 -4.20
C HIS A 617 19.01 20.87 -2.82
N PRO A 618 19.22 20.14 -1.70
CA PRO A 618 19.39 20.80 -0.41
C PRO A 618 20.63 21.69 -0.48
N ALA A 619 20.49 22.97 -0.11
CA ALA A 619 21.64 23.86 0.01
C ALA A 619 22.59 23.26 1.05
N THR A 620 23.88 23.20 0.74
CA THR A 620 24.95 22.52 1.50
C THR A 620 25.29 23.20 2.83
N GLN A 621 24.29 23.66 3.59
CA GLN A 621 24.44 24.23 4.93
C GLN A 621 23.32 23.70 5.83
N GLN A 622 23.50 22.45 6.30
CA GLN A 622 23.01 21.88 7.58
C GLN A 622 23.21 20.35 7.57
N VAL A 623 24.45 19.90 7.32
CA VAL A 623 24.87 18.53 7.65
C VAL A 623 25.74 18.62 8.89
N GLU A 624 25.11 18.89 10.02
CA GLU A 624 25.65 18.62 11.34
C GLU A 624 24.46 18.44 12.28
N THR A 625 24.44 17.30 12.98
CA THR A 625 23.43 16.82 13.95
C THR A 625 22.29 15.94 13.39
N LEU A 626 22.63 14.82 12.76
CA LEU A 626 21.89 13.58 12.99
C LEU A 626 22.70 12.74 13.97
N ALA A 627 22.35 12.82 15.25
CA ALA A 627 22.91 11.96 16.28
C ALA A 627 22.46 10.52 16.03
N LEU A 628 23.43 9.65 15.75
CA LEU A 628 23.28 8.21 15.77
C LEU A 628 23.04 7.75 17.21
N ALA A 629 21.79 7.43 17.54
CA ALA A 629 21.49 6.53 18.63
C ALA A 629 21.79 5.11 18.16
N ASN A 630 23.03 4.66 18.41
CA ASN A 630 23.40 3.28 18.72
C ASN A 630 24.92 3.20 18.85
N GLY A 631 25.39 3.00 20.08
CA GLY A 631 26.81 2.97 20.41
C GLY A 631 27.54 1.81 19.76
N MET A 632 28.68 2.10 19.13
CA MET A 632 29.92 1.33 19.22
C MET A 632 31.06 2.09 18.50
N ALA A 633 32.30 1.78 18.88
CA ALA A 633 33.49 2.62 18.88
C ALA A 633 33.98 3.15 17.52
N ALA A 634 34.43 4.41 17.52
CA ALA A 634 35.07 5.07 16.39
C ALA A 634 36.54 4.65 16.23
N ILE A 635 36.90 4.14 15.05
CA ILE A 635 38.29 4.00 14.60
C ILE A 635 38.56 5.13 13.62
N ALA A 636 39.43 6.06 14.01
CA ALA A 636 39.84 7.20 13.20
C ALA A 636 40.81 6.76 12.09
N LEU A 637 40.48 7.06 10.84
CA LEU A 637 41.39 6.96 9.70
C LEU A 637 41.58 8.34 9.06
N ASN A 638 42.80 8.85 9.19
CA ASN A 638 43.29 10.10 8.63
C ASN A 638 43.17 10.15 7.10
N THR A 639 42.68 11.26 6.56
CA THR A 639 42.79 11.61 5.12
C THR A 639 43.88 12.68 4.93
N PRO A 640 44.68 12.62 3.85
CA PRO A 640 45.83 13.50 3.67
C PRO A 640 45.46 14.80 2.94
N SER A 641 45.94 15.93 3.47
CA SER A 641 45.83 17.26 2.85
C SER A 641 46.87 17.45 1.73
N LYS A 642 46.43 17.95 0.58
CA LYS A 642 47.30 18.57 -0.44
C LYS A 642 47.09 20.09 -0.47
N THR A 643 48.16 20.76 -0.09
CA THR A 643 48.71 22.09 -0.38
C THR A 643 48.22 22.87 -1.61
N ALA A 644 48.00 24.19 -1.42
CA ALA A 644 48.61 25.32 -2.14
C ALA A 644 48.07 26.66 -1.56
N VAL A 645 48.73 27.28 -0.58
CA VAL A 645 49.69 28.42 -0.67
C VAL A 645 49.11 29.73 -1.23
N SER A 646 48.96 30.71 -0.34
CA SER A 646 49.52 32.08 -0.45
C SER A 646 49.42 32.76 0.93
N ILE A 647 50.51 32.78 1.71
CA ILE A 647 51.45 33.92 1.90
C ILE A 647 50.70 35.13 2.48
N GLY A 648 50.70 35.35 3.79
CA GLY A 648 51.77 36.00 4.59
C GLY A 648 51.17 37.32 5.08
N ASN A 649 51.35 37.90 6.26
CA ASN A 649 52.21 37.88 7.45
C ASN A 649 51.32 38.58 8.53
N GLU A 650 51.51 38.62 9.84
CA GLU A 650 52.46 38.16 10.84
C GLU A 650 51.78 38.48 12.19
N ALA A 651 52.15 37.73 13.23
CA ALA A 651 52.13 38.09 14.66
C ALA A 651 50.82 38.69 15.24
N GLY A 652 50.11 38.04 16.14
CA GLY A 652 50.63 37.32 17.29
C GLY A 652 50.26 38.08 18.57
N ASP A 653 49.62 37.34 19.47
CA ASP A 653 49.81 37.38 20.91
C ASP A 653 48.65 37.87 21.82
N LYS A 654 48.39 37.01 22.81
CA LYS A 654 47.85 37.19 24.17
C LYS A 654 46.35 37.41 24.45
N ASN A 655 45.73 36.33 24.91
CA ASN A 655 45.40 36.07 26.33
C ASN A 655 45.03 37.28 27.22
N GLN A 656 43.78 37.34 27.71
CA GLN A 656 43.39 37.04 29.10
C GLN A 656 41.98 37.58 29.45
N THR A 657 41.16 36.67 29.99
CA THR A 657 40.32 36.82 31.21
C THR A 657 40.31 38.19 31.90
N LYS A 658 39.13 38.73 32.26
CA LYS A 658 38.42 38.50 33.56
C LYS A 658 37.33 39.56 33.84
N GLU A 659 36.20 39.07 34.34
CA GLU A 659 35.44 39.56 35.52
C GLU A 659 34.80 40.98 35.62
N ILE A 660 33.48 40.91 35.91
CA ILE A 660 32.70 41.64 36.95
C ILE A 660 31.99 42.97 36.59
N ALA A 661 30.67 42.88 36.78
CA ALA A 661 29.52 43.80 36.93
C ALA A 661 29.77 45.11 37.76
N PRO A 662 28.78 45.99 38.09
CA PRO A 662 27.31 45.84 38.00
C PRO A 662 26.41 47.10 37.75
N GLN A 663 25.10 46.83 37.61
CA GLN A 663 23.92 47.57 38.12
C GLN A 663 23.49 48.94 37.54
N GLN A 664 22.19 49.00 37.16
CA GLN A 664 21.11 49.94 37.59
C GLN A 664 19.86 49.59 36.73
N GLY A 665 18.62 49.39 37.17
CA GLY A 665 17.91 49.68 38.42
C GLY A 665 16.74 50.64 38.16
N LYS A 666 15.48 50.15 38.09
CA LYS A 666 14.16 50.82 38.38
C LYS A 666 13.00 49.88 37.92
N LYS A 667 12.32 49.12 38.79
CA LYS A 667 11.14 49.45 39.66
C LYS A 667 9.99 50.15 38.91
N SER A 668 8.69 49.85 39.02
CA SER A 668 7.84 48.78 39.58
C SER A 668 6.39 49.31 39.57
N ARG A 669 5.35 48.55 39.16
CA ARG A 669 4.01 48.57 39.79
C ARG A 669 3.05 47.54 39.17
N SER A 670 2.53 46.65 40.02
CA SER A 670 1.31 45.84 39.84
C SER A 670 0.14 46.50 40.60
N PRO A 671 -1.12 46.10 40.31
CA PRO A 671 -1.81 45.18 41.25
C PRO A 671 -2.71 44.08 40.61
N THR A 672 -2.73 42.94 41.31
CA THR A 672 -3.74 41.87 41.62
C THR A 672 -5.23 42.09 41.27
N VAL A 673 -6.17 41.14 41.05
CA VAL A 673 -6.37 39.66 41.13
C VAL A 673 -7.64 39.29 40.30
N SER A 674 -7.70 38.13 39.62
CA SER A 674 -8.79 37.11 39.72
C SER A 674 -8.71 36.02 38.64
N GLU A 675 -8.66 34.76 39.09
CA GLU A 675 -8.57 33.53 38.31
C GLU A 675 -9.85 33.18 37.52
N SER A 676 -9.68 32.64 36.31
CA SER A 676 -10.54 31.58 35.76
C SER A 676 -9.79 30.81 34.66
N SER A 677 -9.72 29.51 34.85
CA SER A 677 -9.09 28.45 34.04
C SER A 677 -9.27 28.51 32.52
N SER A 678 -8.16 28.42 31.76
CA SER A 678 -8.16 27.82 30.42
C SER A 678 -6.78 27.24 30.06
N THR A 679 -6.77 25.94 29.82
CA THR A 679 -5.65 25.10 29.39
C THR A 679 -4.94 25.67 28.15
N PHE A 680 -3.63 25.92 28.26
CA PHE A 680 -2.79 26.32 27.13
C PHE A 680 -2.50 25.10 26.23
N SER A 681 -3.17 25.01 25.09
CA SER A 681 -2.67 24.20 23.96
C SER A 681 -1.50 24.96 23.30
N ARG A 682 -0.29 24.39 23.34
CA ARG A 682 0.86 24.86 22.55
C ARG A 682 0.54 24.75 21.06
N SER A 683 0.17 25.87 20.43
CA SER A 683 0.13 25.99 18.98
C SER A 683 1.55 26.11 18.44
N VAL A 684 2.01 25.11 17.69
CA VAL A 684 3.23 25.19 16.88
C VAL A 684 2.94 26.10 15.68
N ASN A 685 3.69 27.20 15.59
CA ASN A 685 3.60 28.19 14.51
C ASN A 685 4.11 27.61 13.19
N THR A 686 3.20 27.25 12.28
CA THR A 686 3.51 27.04 10.87
C THR A 686 3.25 28.35 10.10
N ARG A 687 4.32 29.01 9.64
CA ARG A 687 4.22 30.10 8.67
C ARG A 687 3.73 29.52 7.33
N ASN A 688 2.61 30.04 6.82
CA ASN A 688 1.91 29.72 5.56
C ASN A 688 0.71 28.74 5.61
N SER A 689 -0.07 28.71 6.69
CA SER A 689 -1.45 28.18 6.61
C SER A 689 -2.45 29.32 6.35
N LEU A 690 -2.92 29.43 5.10
CA LEU A 690 -4.03 30.30 4.69
C LEU A 690 -5.34 29.75 5.27
N ARG A 691 -5.75 30.20 6.46
CA ARG A 691 -7.16 30.08 6.87
C ARG A 691 -7.97 31.15 6.14
N VAL A 692 -8.44 30.82 4.93
CA VAL A 692 -9.52 31.58 4.27
C VAL A 692 -10.84 31.09 4.86
N SER A 693 -11.64 32.00 5.43
CA SER A 693 -13.04 31.71 5.76
C SER A 693 -13.76 31.30 4.49
N VAL A 694 -14.21 30.04 4.43
CA VAL A 694 -14.89 29.46 3.27
C VAL A 694 -16.22 30.20 3.08
N PRO A 695 -16.46 30.89 1.94
CA PRO A 695 -17.74 31.53 1.68
C PRO A 695 -18.80 30.44 1.53
N CYS A 696 -19.76 30.39 2.46
CA CYS A 696 -20.87 29.45 2.44
C CYS A 696 -22.19 30.20 2.22
N ASP A 697 -23.11 29.58 1.49
CA ASP A 697 -24.47 30.07 1.34
C ASP A 697 -25.28 29.90 2.64
N GLN A 698 -26.52 30.41 2.69
CA GLN A 698 -27.40 30.34 3.86
C GLN A 698 -27.65 28.89 4.37
N ASN A 699 -27.39 27.88 3.54
CA ASN A 699 -27.48 26.45 3.85
C ASN A 699 -26.13 25.76 4.14
N GLY A 700 -25.02 26.51 4.27
CA GLY A 700 -23.70 25.94 4.59
C GLY A 700 -22.92 25.32 3.41
N GLN A 701 -23.44 25.37 2.19
CA GLN A 701 -22.73 24.91 0.98
C GLN A 701 -21.79 25.98 0.42
N TRP A 702 -20.58 25.58 0.00
CA TRP A 702 -19.59 26.49 -0.60
C TRP A 702 -20.07 27.05 -1.94
N VAL A 703 -19.85 28.35 -2.16
CA VAL A 703 -20.17 29.04 -3.43
C VAL A 703 -18.94 29.85 -3.89
N PRO A 704 -18.58 29.79 -5.18
CA PRO A 704 -17.47 30.58 -5.73
C PRO A 704 -17.78 32.09 -5.68
N THR A 705 -16.93 32.86 -5.01
CA THR A 705 -17.00 34.32 -4.94
C THR A 705 -15.92 34.98 -5.79
N GLY A 706 -16.14 36.23 -6.19
CA GLY A 706 -15.12 37.02 -6.89
C GLY A 706 -13.84 37.14 -6.06
N GLU A 707 -13.95 37.37 -4.75
CA GLU A 707 -12.81 37.44 -3.82
C GLU A 707 -12.01 36.13 -3.78
N TRP A 708 -12.71 34.99 -3.75
CA TRP A 708 -12.07 33.69 -3.81
C TRP A 708 -11.30 33.50 -5.12
N VAL A 709 -11.88 33.84 -6.28
CA VAL A 709 -11.16 33.77 -7.57
C VAL A 709 -9.92 34.67 -7.57
N HIS A 710 -10.02 35.91 -7.08
CA HIS A 710 -8.88 36.82 -7.01
C HIS A 710 -7.75 36.32 -6.09
N SER A 711 -8.09 35.56 -5.04
CA SER A 711 -7.12 35.06 -4.05
C SER A 711 -6.06 34.11 -4.62
N TRP A 712 -6.39 33.40 -5.70
CA TRP A 712 -5.50 32.44 -6.36
C TRP A 712 -5.17 32.81 -7.82
N LYS A 713 -6.04 33.51 -8.55
CA LYS A 713 -5.81 33.87 -9.96
C LYS A 713 -4.49 34.62 -10.16
N SER A 714 -4.18 35.57 -9.28
CA SER A 714 -2.94 36.36 -9.33
C SER A 714 -1.67 35.54 -9.06
N LYS A 715 -1.80 34.35 -8.48
CA LYS A 715 -0.69 33.45 -8.13
C LYS A 715 -0.43 32.39 -9.19
N LEU A 716 -1.25 32.30 -10.25
CA LEU A 716 -1.06 31.32 -11.31
C LEU A 716 0.32 31.49 -11.97
N PRO A 717 1.13 30.43 -12.10
CA PRO A 717 2.50 30.53 -12.62
C PRO A 717 2.51 30.61 -14.16
N LEU A 718 1.90 31.64 -14.73
CA LEU A 718 1.77 31.83 -16.19
C LEU A 718 2.96 32.55 -16.83
N GLN A 719 3.82 33.20 -16.03
CA GLN A 719 4.85 34.11 -16.53
C GLN A 719 5.81 33.46 -17.54
N THR A 720 6.31 32.26 -17.25
CA THR A 720 7.25 31.54 -18.14
C THR A 720 6.60 31.18 -19.47
N ILE A 721 5.40 30.60 -19.45
CA ILE A 721 4.67 30.21 -20.68
C ILE A 721 4.27 31.43 -21.50
N MET A 722 3.83 32.51 -20.86
CA MET A 722 3.47 33.75 -21.56
C MET A 722 4.69 34.41 -22.20
N ARG A 723 5.85 34.38 -21.53
CA ARG A 723 7.11 34.88 -22.10
C ARG A 723 7.57 34.02 -23.28
N LEU A 724 7.47 32.70 -23.17
CA LEU A 724 7.72 31.76 -24.26
C LEU A 724 6.87 32.11 -25.50
N LEU A 725 5.55 32.26 -25.30
CA LEU A 725 4.61 32.59 -26.38
C LEU A 725 4.94 33.93 -27.03
N GLN A 726 5.24 34.98 -26.24
CA GLN A 726 5.60 36.30 -26.77
C GLN A 726 6.82 36.29 -27.70
N VAL A 727 7.78 35.40 -27.44
CA VAL A 727 9.03 35.30 -28.21
C VAL A 727 8.85 34.39 -29.42
N LEU A 728 8.31 33.18 -29.23
CA LEU A 728 8.27 32.16 -30.28
C LEU A 728 7.13 32.33 -31.27
N VAL A 729 5.96 32.82 -30.83
CA VAL A 729 4.80 32.98 -31.74
C VAL A 729 5.13 33.87 -32.94
N PRO A 730 5.68 35.09 -32.76
CA PRO A 730 6.00 35.96 -33.91
C PRO A 730 7.10 35.36 -34.80
N GLN A 731 8.06 34.63 -34.23
CA GLN A 731 9.13 33.99 -34.98
C GLN A 731 8.61 32.86 -35.87
N VAL A 732 7.73 32.01 -35.33
CA VAL A 732 7.09 30.93 -36.09
C VAL A 732 6.18 31.50 -37.16
N GLU A 733 5.33 32.49 -36.84
CA GLU A 733 4.46 33.14 -37.82
C GLU A 733 5.26 33.80 -38.96
N LYS A 734 6.36 34.50 -38.64
CA LYS A 734 7.26 35.08 -39.65
C LYS A 734 7.87 34.02 -40.55
N ILE A 735 8.36 32.91 -39.99
CA ILE A 735 8.96 31.83 -40.78
C ILE A 735 7.93 31.15 -41.69
N CYS A 736 6.70 30.95 -41.20
CA CYS A 736 5.60 30.43 -42.02
C CYS A 736 5.29 31.36 -43.20
N ILE A 737 5.32 32.68 -42.99
CA ILE A 737 5.07 33.68 -44.04
C ILE A 737 6.26 33.78 -45.02
N ASP A 738 7.48 33.94 -44.51
CA ASP A 738 8.70 34.21 -45.31
C ASP A 738 9.09 33.01 -46.19
N LYS A 739 8.84 31.78 -45.73
CA LYS A 739 9.21 30.54 -46.45
C LYS A 739 8.01 29.79 -47.03
N GLY A 740 6.78 30.29 -46.86
CA GLY A 740 5.56 29.61 -47.31
C GLY A 740 5.35 28.23 -46.67
N LEU A 741 5.85 28.03 -45.45
CA LEU A 741 5.87 26.74 -44.76
C LEU A 741 4.49 26.40 -44.20
N THR A 742 3.92 25.28 -44.63
CA THR A 742 2.69 24.71 -44.06
C THR A 742 2.92 23.37 -43.36
N ASP A 743 4.12 22.79 -43.46
CA ASP A 743 4.44 21.48 -42.89
C ASP A 743 4.83 21.56 -41.41
N GLU A 744 4.20 20.73 -40.59
CA GLU A 744 4.44 20.59 -39.15
C GLU A 744 5.89 20.14 -38.87
N SER A 745 6.45 19.30 -39.74
CA SER A 745 7.79 18.74 -39.56
C SER A 745 8.89 19.81 -39.61
N GLU A 746 8.71 20.85 -40.43
CA GLU A 746 9.69 21.92 -40.61
C GLU A 746 9.65 22.94 -39.47
N ILE A 747 8.46 23.18 -38.91
CA ILE A 747 8.29 23.99 -37.68
C ILE A 747 8.95 23.28 -36.49
N LEU A 748 8.76 21.97 -36.36
CA LEU A 748 9.41 21.18 -35.30
C LEU A 748 10.94 21.22 -35.43
N LYS A 749 11.48 21.08 -36.66
CA LYS A 749 12.93 21.25 -36.90
C LYS A 749 13.41 22.63 -36.50
N PHE A 750 12.67 23.70 -36.81
CA PHE A 750 13.04 25.05 -36.37
C PHE A 750 13.08 25.15 -34.83
N LEU A 751 12.07 24.63 -34.14
CA LEU A 751 12.01 24.66 -32.68
C LEU A 751 13.13 23.85 -32.02
N GLN A 752 13.57 22.74 -32.63
CA GLN A 752 14.70 21.93 -32.16
C GLN A 752 16.04 22.66 -32.21
N HIS A 753 16.23 23.59 -33.16
CA HIS A 753 17.46 24.37 -33.28
C HIS A 753 17.38 25.73 -32.55
N GLY A 754 16.19 26.09 -32.02
CA GLY A 754 15.98 27.32 -31.28
C GLY A 754 16.56 27.24 -29.86
N THR A 755 17.05 28.37 -29.35
CA THR A 755 17.46 28.49 -27.94
C THR A 755 16.70 29.60 -27.23
N LEU A 756 16.33 29.36 -25.98
CA LEU A 756 15.65 30.32 -25.10
C LEU A 756 16.53 30.81 -23.95
N VAL A 757 17.82 30.48 -23.98
CA VAL A 757 18.78 30.90 -22.95
C VAL A 757 18.81 32.43 -22.86
N GLY A 758 18.57 32.96 -21.66
CA GLY A 758 18.54 34.41 -21.39
C GLY A 758 17.22 35.13 -21.73
N LEU A 759 16.22 34.44 -22.31
CA LEU A 759 14.93 35.02 -22.68
C LEU A 759 13.80 34.70 -21.69
N LEU A 760 13.94 33.59 -20.96
CA LEU A 760 13.00 33.14 -19.93
C LEU A 760 13.39 33.66 -18.54
N PRO A 761 12.42 33.76 -17.60
CA PRO A 761 12.71 34.04 -16.20
C PRO A 761 13.69 33.03 -15.60
N VAL A 762 14.37 33.42 -14.51
CA VAL A 762 15.25 32.52 -13.75
C VAL A 762 14.46 31.26 -13.37
N PRO A 763 15.01 30.05 -13.61
CA PRO A 763 14.35 28.81 -13.21
C PRO A 763 14.05 28.83 -11.71
N HIS A 764 12.83 28.44 -11.35
CA HIS A 764 12.51 28.26 -9.93
C HIS A 764 13.26 27.04 -9.38
N PRO A 765 13.42 26.83 -8.07
CA PRO A 765 13.97 25.58 -7.56
C PRO A 765 13.07 24.38 -7.89
N ILE A 766 13.66 23.20 -8.13
CA ILE A 766 12.90 21.97 -8.29
C ILE A 766 12.35 21.57 -6.91
N LEU A 767 11.03 21.55 -6.78
CA LEU A 767 10.34 21.09 -5.58
C LEU A 767 9.79 19.69 -5.81
N ILE A 768 10.23 18.74 -4.99
CA ILE A 768 9.74 17.36 -4.99
C ILE A 768 8.79 17.16 -3.83
N ARG A 769 7.62 16.59 -4.11
CA ARG A 769 6.61 16.24 -3.12
C ARG A 769 6.78 14.76 -2.78
N LYS A 770 7.45 14.47 -1.66
CA LYS A 770 7.68 13.09 -1.19
C LYS A 770 6.48 12.59 -0.39
N TYR A 771 6.15 11.31 -0.55
CA TYR A 771 5.12 10.66 0.24
C TYR A 771 5.51 10.66 1.73
N GLN A 772 4.54 10.91 2.59
CA GLN A 772 4.64 10.85 4.04
C GLN A 772 3.55 9.94 4.59
N ALA A 773 3.95 8.98 5.43
CA ALA A 773 3.02 8.11 6.13
C ALA A 773 2.18 8.92 7.12
N ASN A 774 0.89 8.61 7.19
CA ASN A 774 -0.01 9.21 8.17
C ASN A 774 -1.04 8.17 8.63
N SER A 775 -1.66 8.41 9.79
CA SER A 775 -2.61 7.48 10.42
C SER A 775 -3.82 7.16 9.55
N GLY A 776 -4.30 8.12 8.75
CA GLY A 776 -5.40 7.92 7.82
C GLY A 776 -5.04 6.95 6.69
N THR A 777 -3.85 7.10 6.10
CA THR A 777 -3.34 6.22 5.06
C THR A 777 -3.07 4.82 5.60
N THR A 778 -2.56 4.70 6.83
CA THR A 778 -2.39 3.40 7.52
C THR A 778 -3.74 2.70 7.73
N THR A 779 -4.75 3.42 8.23
CA THR A 779 -6.10 2.88 8.44
C THR A 779 -6.74 2.43 7.12
N TRP A 780 -6.56 3.24 6.07
CA TRP A 780 -7.01 2.92 4.73
C TRP A 780 -6.33 1.66 4.18
N PHE A 781 -5.00 1.57 4.27
CA PHE A 781 -4.25 0.40 3.82
C PHE A 781 -4.67 -0.87 4.54
N ARG A 782 -4.86 -0.80 5.86
CA ARG A 782 -5.33 -1.93 6.68
C ARG A 782 -6.71 -2.41 6.24
N THR A 783 -7.64 -1.48 6.04
CA THR A 783 -9.00 -1.77 5.58
C THR A 783 -8.99 -2.41 4.19
N TYR A 784 -8.23 -1.83 3.26
CA TYR A 784 -8.07 -2.37 1.91
C TYR A 784 -7.45 -3.77 1.90
N MET A 785 -6.35 -3.96 2.64
CA MET A 785 -5.64 -5.23 2.74
C MET A 785 -6.56 -6.35 3.24
N TRP A 786 -7.25 -6.14 4.37
CA TRP A 786 -8.19 -7.13 4.89
C TRP A 786 -9.39 -7.34 3.97
N GLY A 787 -9.86 -6.30 3.26
CA GLY A 787 -10.90 -6.43 2.23
C GLY A 787 -10.47 -7.35 1.07
N VAL A 788 -9.22 -7.22 0.59
CA VAL A 788 -8.66 -8.10 -0.45
C VAL A 788 -8.52 -9.54 0.08
N ILE A 789 -7.96 -9.71 1.27
CA ILE A 789 -7.79 -11.03 1.90
C ILE A 789 -9.14 -11.73 2.09
N TYR A 790 -10.15 -11.00 2.55
CA TYR A 790 -11.52 -11.50 2.70
C TYR A 790 -12.08 -12.03 1.38
N LEU A 791 -12.00 -11.23 0.31
CA LEU A 791 -12.53 -11.59 -1.02
C LEU A 791 -11.78 -12.76 -1.67
N ARG A 792 -10.53 -13.02 -1.27
CA ARG A 792 -9.70 -14.11 -1.81
C ARG A 792 -9.92 -15.45 -1.10
N ASN A 793 -10.32 -15.44 0.16
CA ASN A 793 -10.56 -16.66 0.94
C ASN A 793 -12.03 -17.07 0.93
N VAL A 794 -12.57 -17.29 -0.28
CA VAL A 794 -13.94 -17.78 -0.51
C VAL A 794 -14.04 -19.30 -0.59
N ASP A 795 -12.91 -20.01 -0.72
CA ASP A 795 -12.85 -21.47 -0.77
C ASP A 795 -11.71 -22.04 0.12
N PRO A 796 -12.03 -22.57 1.33
CA PRO A 796 -13.34 -22.50 1.98
C PRO A 796 -13.67 -21.04 2.40
N PRO A 797 -14.95 -20.69 2.56
CA PRO A 797 -15.36 -19.33 2.86
C PRO A 797 -15.18 -19.00 4.37
N ILE A 798 -13.93 -18.73 4.78
CA ILE A 798 -13.53 -18.61 6.21
C ILE A 798 -14.37 -17.57 6.98
N TRP A 799 -14.52 -16.38 6.40
CA TRP A 799 -15.19 -15.23 7.04
C TRP A 799 -16.57 -14.91 6.43
N TYR A 800 -17.09 -15.80 5.59
CA TYR A 800 -18.41 -15.57 5.01
C TYR A 800 -19.49 -15.72 6.07
N ASP A 801 -20.50 -14.87 5.99
CA ASP A 801 -21.56 -14.77 6.99
C ASP A 801 -21.00 -14.56 8.41
N THR A 802 -20.00 -13.71 8.59
CA THR A 802 -19.58 -13.21 9.91
C THR A 802 -19.82 -11.70 10.05
N ASP A 803 -19.90 -11.22 11.30
CA ASP A 803 -20.18 -9.81 11.64
C ASP A 803 -18.92 -8.94 11.65
N VAL A 804 -18.34 -8.76 10.45
CA VAL A 804 -17.17 -7.88 10.21
C VAL A 804 -17.53 -6.42 10.53
N LYS A 805 -16.66 -5.73 11.28
CA LYS A 805 -16.83 -4.32 11.70
C LYS A 805 -15.82 -3.37 11.06
N LEU A 806 -14.73 -3.89 10.48
CA LEU A 806 -13.67 -3.09 9.86
C LEU A 806 -14.12 -2.42 8.56
N PHE A 807 -14.96 -3.10 7.78
CA PHE A 807 -15.53 -2.60 6.54
C PHE A 807 -16.94 -3.17 6.37
N GLU A 808 -17.79 -2.45 5.64
CA GLU A 808 -19.12 -2.94 5.33
C GLU A 808 -19.04 -3.98 4.22
N ILE A 809 -19.70 -5.12 4.45
CA ILE A 809 -19.95 -6.12 3.43
C ILE A 809 -21.35 -5.86 2.90
N GLN A 810 -21.44 -5.36 1.67
CA GLN A 810 -22.73 -5.29 0.98
C GLN A 810 -23.17 -6.71 0.62
N ARG A 811 -23.94 -7.34 1.51
CA ARG A 811 -24.59 -8.64 1.29
C ARG A 811 -25.66 -8.45 0.20
N ILE A 812 -25.55 -9.24 -0.86
CA ILE A 812 -26.49 -9.25 -1.99
C ILE A 812 -27.75 -10.00 -1.60
#